data_AF-A0A2G5QVV8-F1
#
_entry.id   AF-A0A2G5QVV8-F1
#
_cell.length_a   1.000
_cell.length_b   1.000
_cell.length_c   1.000
_cell.angle_alpha   90.00
_cell.angle_beta   90.00
_cell.angle_gamma   90.00
#
_symmetry.space_group_name_H-M   'P 1'
#
loop_
_entity.id
_entity.type
_entity.pdbx_description
1 polymer ?
#
loop_
_entity_poly.entity_id
_entity_poly.type
_entity_poly.pdbx_seq_one_letter_code
_entity_poly.pdbx_strand_id
1 'polypeptide(L)'
;MAIVGAGAMATQSFGAPASGALLVSDLQVDSLVEPRALHSQQVRLSWKIASGRRDTAQRAYRIGVASSREQAAAGAYDLWDSGWVESPRCFDIPYGGAKLPSRARCFWKVVVRDDRGATASSTVASWEMGLLEPDDWKGGWVGAETRSFRDDRLAGFNWIGGKELAGAEGRCFRLAFDLPEAAELLIYTISNRPAEAVLDGAVLPLPPRDPAAFGAPPPSRTALSLAPGKHLLALFMSGDARNEDPFREPRAAILIRATLASGRVLHVPGERSRTTVGKPAGWDRQAFDDSAWPMANPGGGEASLPGNGAFLLRKPFEVVKAVRSARLYIAALGAYAPLINGERVGDALLAPEWTDFSRHVLYRSYDVTDLIRPGGNLLGAMVGDGWYGSYLAPGGRYGFGGPPLRLRAQLELDYVDGQHEIVAPDQGWSVARSSITYSDIYDGEDVDARLEQPGWATVSFDPDDRWEAARTVETSPVAMVGSAVQPITASLTLRPKAISPKGGGSVVVDFGQNFAGWIRVRSKGEAGRRITMRFGELLKPDGSIDQSNLRAARATDTWILRGDAASERFEPSFTYHGFRYVQIDGLAGALAPDDIEAVVVRSSLPETGQLKLGQYVPQRLWLNGLWSQRSNFMGIPTDCPQRDERLGWMGDAHVFWDAACFNMDTAAFTRKFMRDVRDGQRADGAFPDIAPDTDRAHFTQPGSSPGWADTGVFLPWTSWRRYGDTAVIDEHWEAMERFLESIRVANPDLLWKTKRGNDYGDWLALDAKQPGDPTTPKDLVGTAFWKGAADAMAEMAQATGRAEAVRRYRALSEAIARAFNQSYVRPDGVVGNGSQTGYILALHFDILPTPLRANAADRLVADIRRRGTLLSTGFLGTPYSLDVLAEAGHHALVYDLLLRTAYPSWGYMIARNATTIWERWNGDVGDREMNSFNHYALGAVAGFMFRRIAGIDPIEPGFTRFRFDPVYDPRLPTGGARFESRTGLIATQWSREKGAFSLDLSIPANARCELLLPARTTAQIREGGRPLRRDKAMASTNAGERVRLDLGSGDYRFRVERADFTR
;
A
#
# COMPACT_ATOMS: atom_id res chain seq x y z
N MET A 1 -6.91 1.60 -34.55
CA MET A 1 -6.56 2.65 -33.57
C MET A 1 -5.17 2.35 -33.07
N ALA A 2 -4.16 3.11 -33.52
CA ALA A 2 -2.77 2.88 -33.18
C ALA A 2 -2.55 3.14 -31.68
N ILE A 3 -1.87 2.21 -31.02
CA ILE A 3 -1.47 2.29 -29.61
C ILE A 3 -0.42 3.39 -29.50
N VAL A 4 -0.85 4.61 -29.21
CA VAL A 4 0.03 5.74 -28.88
C VAL A 4 -0.11 5.95 -27.37
N GLY A 5 1.00 5.79 -26.65
CA GLY A 5 1.05 5.89 -25.19
C GLY A 5 1.91 4.85 -24.48
N ALA A 6 2.89 4.24 -25.16
CA ALA A 6 4.07 3.75 -24.46
C ALA A 6 4.92 4.99 -24.14
N GLY A 7 4.70 5.59 -22.96
CA GLY A 7 5.62 6.59 -22.44
C GLY A 7 7.02 5.97 -22.42
N ALA A 8 7.94 6.60 -23.15
CA ALA A 8 9.34 6.23 -23.14
C ALA A 8 9.90 6.48 -21.73
N MET A 9 9.77 5.49 -20.84
CA MET A 9 10.82 5.30 -19.84
C MET A 9 12.08 5.07 -20.64
N ALA A 10 13.07 5.93 -20.41
CA ALA A 10 14.39 5.78 -21.01
C ALA A 10 14.78 4.31 -20.86
N THR A 11 14.85 3.61 -21.98
CA THR A 11 15.69 2.41 -22.07
C THR A 11 17.07 2.94 -21.74
N GLN A 12 17.50 2.82 -20.48
CA GLN A 12 18.91 2.58 -20.25
C GLN A 12 19.16 1.28 -21.00
N SER A 13 19.62 1.42 -22.25
CA SER A 13 20.34 0.35 -22.88
C SER A 13 21.50 0.09 -21.94
N PHE A 14 21.42 -0.96 -21.14
CA PHE A 14 22.63 -1.65 -20.74
C PHE A 14 23.25 -2.07 -22.08
N GLY A 15 24.12 -1.22 -22.62
CA GLY A 15 24.91 -1.57 -23.78
C GLY A 15 25.53 -2.91 -23.43
N ALA A 16 25.27 -3.92 -24.26
CA ALA A 16 25.86 -5.22 -24.06
C ALA A 16 27.37 -5.00 -23.83
N PRO A 17 27.93 -5.46 -22.69
CA PRO A 17 29.33 -5.21 -22.39
C PRO A 17 30.16 -5.69 -23.58
N ALA A 18 31.21 -4.94 -23.92
CA ALA A 18 32.17 -5.35 -24.94
C ALA A 18 32.53 -6.83 -24.72
N SER A 19 32.46 -7.61 -25.79
CA SER A 19 32.57 -9.08 -25.80
C SER A 19 33.56 -9.61 -24.75
N GLY A 20 33.04 -10.15 -23.65
CA GLY A 20 33.79 -10.94 -22.66
C GLY A 20 34.11 -10.28 -21.31
N ALA A 21 33.80 -9.00 -21.09
CA ALA A 21 34.07 -8.35 -19.80
C ALA A 21 33.10 -8.83 -18.69
N LEU A 22 33.65 -9.24 -17.54
CA LEU A 22 32.93 -9.51 -16.31
C LEU A 22 32.72 -8.18 -15.56
N LEU A 23 31.48 -7.88 -15.18
CA LEU A 23 31.11 -6.66 -14.46
C LEU A 23 30.31 -6.98 -13.21
N VAL A 24 30.47 -6.15 -12.17
CA VAL A 24 29.67 -6.19 -10.95
C VAL A 24 28.94 -4.86 -10.80
N SER A 25 27.63 -4.92 -10.56
CA SER A 25 26.75 -3.75 -10.54
C SER A 25 25.57 -3.95 -9.59
N ASP A 26 24.72 -2.92 -9.46
CA ASP A 26 23.49 -2.97 -8.67
C ASP A 26 23.73 -3.46 -7.24
N LEU A 27 24.67 -2.79 -6.56
CA LEU A 27 24.99 -3.07 -5.17
C LEU A 27 23.82 -2.59 -4.31
N GLN A 28 23.25 -3.51 -3.53
CA GLN A 28 22.13 -3.22 -2.67
C GLN A 28 22.38 -3.70 -1.25
N VAL A 29 21.86 -2.93 -0.31
CA VAL A 29 21.85 -3.21 1.12
C VAL A 29 20.38 -3.30 1.55
N ASP A 30 19.97 -4.43 2.12
CA ASP A 30 18.58 -4.68 2.53
C ASP A 30 17.57 -4.47 1.39
N SER A 31 17.95 -4.87 0.16
CA SER A 31 17.19 -4.67 -1.09
C SER A 31 17.00 -3.19 -1.50
N LEU A 32 17.80 -2.28 -0.98
CA LEU A 32 17.79 -0.85 -1.31
C LEU A 32 19.14 -0.39 -1.85
N VAL A 33 19.10 0.59 -2.74
CA VAL A 33 20.30 1.27 -3.24
C VAL A 33 20.68 2.38 -2.25
N GLU A 34 21.89 2.29 -1.72
CA GLU A 34 22.46 3.22 -0.74
C GLU A 34 21.48 3.72 0.35
N PRO A 35 20.84 2.81 1.13
CA PRO A 35 19.86 3.20 2.11
C PRO A 35 20.49 4.05 3.22
N ARG A 36 19.70 5.03 3.67
CA ARG A 36 20.00 5.88 4.82
C ARG A 36 19.02 5.61 5.93
N ALA A 37 19.45 5.81 7.17
CA ALA A 37 18.68 5.45 8.35
C ALA A 37 18.32 3.96 8.43
N LEU A 38 19.24 3.07 8.04
CA LEU A 38 19.03 1.64 8.26
C LEU A 38 18.98 1.38 9.78
N HIS A 39 17.91 0.71 10.23
CA HIS A 39 17.68 0.46 11.66
C HIS A 39 18.00 -0.98 12.07
N SER A 40 17.92 -1.94 11.14
CA SER A 40 18.25 -3.33 11.42
C SER A 40 19.77 -3.53 11.51
N GLN A 41 20.21 -4.28 12.53
CA GLN A 41 21.60 -4.75 12.63
C GLN A 41 21.88 -5.96 11.74
N GLN A 42 20.85 -6.61 11.21
CA GLN A 42 20.99 -7.78 10.35
C GLN A 42 21.15 -7.37 8.88
N VAL A 43 22.17 -6.56 8.59
CA VAL A 43 22.41 -6.00 7.25
C VAL A 43 22.67 -7.10 6.23
N ARG A 44 21.97 -7.07 5.09
CA ARG A 44 22.09 -8.00 3.96
C ARG A 44 22.64 -7.29 2.73
N LEU A 45 23.68 -7.84 2.14
CA LEU A 45 24.37 -7.32 0.96
C LEU A 45 24.02 -8.17 -0.27
N SER A 46 23.85 -7.51 -1.42
CA SER A 46 23.64 -8.17 -2.71
C SER A 46 24.24 -7.37 -3.87
N TRP A 47 24.53 -8.06 -4.96
CA TRP A 47 25.08 -7.51 -6.19
C TRP A 47 24.67 -8.34 -7.40
N LYS A 48 24.66 -7.72 -8.57
CA LYS A 48 24.46 -8.40 -9.86
C LYS A 48 25.76 -8.57 -10.60
N ILE A 49 25.83 -9.63 -11.40
CA ILE A 49 26.96 -9.95 -12.26
C ILE A 49 26.49 -9.88 -13.71
N ALA A 50 27.24 -9.18 -14.55
CA ALA A 50 27.02 -9.15 -16.00
C ALA A 50 28.26 -9.69 -16.73
N SER A 51 28.02 -10.43 -17.80
CA SER A 51 29.08 -11.00 -18.65
C SER A 51 28.53 -11.25 -20.04
N GLY A 52 29.31 -10.93 -21.07
CA GLY A 52 29.00 -11.33 -22.46
C GLY A 52 29.33 -12.80 -22.76
N ARG A 53 29.90 -13.53 -21.80
CA ARG A 53 30.26 -14.95 -21.94
C ARG A 53 29.12 -15.85 -21.43
N ARG A 54 28.80 -16.89 -22.20
CA ARG A 54 27.89 -17.94 -21.75
C ARG A 54 28.44 -18.75 -20.58
N ASP A 55 27.54 -19.34 -19.82
CA ASP A 55 27.82 -20.21 -18.68
C ASP A 55 28.72 -19.54 -17.62
N THR A 56 28.68 -18.20 -17.54
CA THR A 56 29.36 -17.44 -16.49
C THR A 56 28.69 -17.68 -15.15
N ALA A 57 29.47 -18.12 -14.17
CA ALA A 57 29.05 -18.31 -12.79
C ALA A 57 30.10 -17.78 -11.81
N GLN A 58 29.65 -17.20 -10.70
CA GLN A 58 30.55 -16.81 -9.61
C GLN A 58 31.07 -18.05 -8.89
N ARG A 59 32.35 -18.05 -8.51
CA ARG A 59 32.96 -19.07 -7.64
C ARG A 59 33.37 -18.52 -6.28
N ALA A 60 33.84 -17.29 -6.24
CA ALA A 60 34.21 -16.63 -5.00
C ALA A 60 33.89 -15.14 -5.02
N TYR A 61 33.79 -14.55 -3.83
CA TYR A 61 33.70 -13.12 -3.64
C TYR A 61 34.60 -12.65 -2.49
N ARG A 62 34.92 -11.36 -2.45
CA ARG A 62 35.48 -10.65 -1.30
C ARG A 62 34.77 -9.32 -1.14
N ILE A 63 34.19 -9.10 0.03
CA ILE A 63 33.53 -7.86 0.42
C ILE A 63 34.47 -7.09 1.33
N GLY A 64 34.65 -5.81 1.04
CA GLY A 64 35.35 -4.88 1.91
C GLY A 64 34.46 -3.72 2.28
N VAL A 65 34.44 -3.36 3.56
CA VAL A 65 33.65 -2.28 4.15
C VAL A 65 34.57 -1.38 4.96
N ALA A 66 34.47 -0.07 4.71
CA ALA A 66 35.26 0.95 5.39
C ALA A 66 34.40 2.10 5.91
N SER A 67 34.95 2.87 6.85
CA SER A 67 34.30 4.05 7.43
C SER A 67 34.38 5.30 6.55
N SER A 68 35.21 5.30 5.51
CA SER A 68 35.28 6.36 4.49
C SER A 68 35.31 5.81 3.06
N ARG A 69 34.85 6.64 2.11
CA ARG A 69 34.81 6.30 0.68
C ARG A 69 36.22 6.12 0.11
N GLU A 70 37.16 6.95 0.56
CA GLU A 70 38.56 6.95 0.14
C GLU A 70 39.26 5.65 0.57
N GLN A 71 39.04 5.21 1.82
CA GLN A 71 39.58 3.93 2.31
C GLN A 71 39.01 2.74 1.53
N ALA A 72 37.69 2.67 1.34
CA ALA A 72 37.06 1.60 0.55
C ALA A 72 37.59 1.57 -0.90
N ALA A 73 37.76 2.74 -1.53
CA ALA A 73 38.35 2.87 -2.85
C ALA A 73 39.79 2.33 -2.89
N ALA A 74 40.62 2.72 -1.91
CA ALA A 74 42.00 2.26 -1.75
C ALA A 74 42.15 0.78 -1.35
N GLY A 75 41.06 0.12 -0.94
CA GLY A 75 41.09 -1.28 -0.47
C GLY A 75 41.56 -1.44 0.98
N ALA A 76 41.48 -0.37 1.78
CA ALA A 76 41.68 -0.41 3.22
C ALA A 76 40.30 -0.52 3.90
N TYR A 77 40.02 -1.67 4.53
CA TYR A 77 38.71 -1.95 5.11
C TYR A 77 38.83 -2.07 6.63
N ASP A 78 38.50 -0.99 7.34
CA ASP A 78 38.59 -0.89 8.80
C ASP A 78 37.34 -1.41 9.53
N LEU A 79 36.20 -1.52 8.84
CA LEU A 79 34.96 -2.04 9.42
C LEU A 79 34.81 -3.55 9.22
N TRP A 80 35.04 -4.03 7.99
CA TRP A 80 34.96 -5.46 7.68
C TRP A 80 35.68 -5.82 6.39
N ASP A 81 36.40 -6.94 6.40
CA ASP A 81 36.90 -7.61 5.21
C ASP A 81 36.52 -9.09 5.30
N SER A 82 35.75 -9.58 4.34
CA SER A 82 35.34 -10.98 4.35
C SER A 82 36.50 -11.94 4.04
N GLY A 83 37.62 -11.43 3.51
CA GLY A 83 38.56 -12.26 2.75
C GLY A 83 37.90 -12.87 1.52
N TRP A 84 38.59 -13.78 0.85
CA TRP A 84 37.98 -14.56 -0.22
C TRP A 84 37.07 -15.64 0.38
N VAL A 85 35.80 -15.63 -0.03
CA VAL A 85 34.80 -16.63 0.33
C VAL A 85 34.45 -17.44 -0.92
N GLU A 86 34.70 -18.75 -0.89
CA GLU A 86 34.29 -19.67 -1.98
C GLU A 86 32.78 -19.90 -1.90
N SER A 87 32.02 -19.17 -2.71
CA SER A 87 30.56 -19.27 -2.77
C SER A 87 30.01 -18.70 -4.08
N PRO A 88 28.99 -19.36 -4.67
CA PRO A 88 28.27 -18.80 -5.81
C PRO A 88 27.23 -17.75 -5.38
N ARG A 89 26.97 -17.51 -4.09
CA ARG A 89 25.93 -16.57 -3.66
C ARG A 89 26.29 -15.12 -4.01
N CYS A 90 25.30 -14.37 -4.50
CA CYS A 90 25.43 -12.95 -4.86
C CYS A 90 24.35 -12.06 -4.22
N PHE A 91 23.51 -12.64 -3.38
CA PHE A 91 22.49 -11.96 -2.58
C PHE A 91 22.31 -12.71 -1.26
N ASP A 92 21.58 -12.12 -0.31
CA ASP A 92 21.41 -12.63 1.05
C ASP A 92 22.74 -12.89 1.77
N ILE A 93 23.69 -11.96 1.61
CA ILE A 93 25.00 -12.05 2.28
C ILE A 93 24.95 -11.21 3.55
N PRO A 94 24.99 -11.81 4.75
CA PRO A 94 25.03 -11.04 5.98
C PRO A 94 26.33 -10.25 6.08
N TYR A 95 26.24 -8.99 6.50
CA TYR A 95 27.40 -8.24 6.96
C TYR A 95 28.06 -8.96 8.14
N GLY A 96 29.35 -9.27 8.02
CA GLY A 96 30.10 -10.07 9.00
C GLY A 96 31.06 -9.26 9.89
N GLY A 97 30.99 -7.93 9.86
CA GLY A 97 31.84 -7.07 10.69
C GLY A 97 31.27 -6.82 12.09
N ALA A 98 31.92 -5.90 12.81
CA ALA A 98 31.47 -5.51 14.14
C ALA A 98 30.13 -4.76 14.11
N LYS A 99 29.36 -4.83 15.21
CA LYS A 99 28.09 -4.12 15.39
C LYS A 99 28.28 -2.63 15.06
N LEU A 100 27.43 -2.12 14.18
CA LEU A 100 27.53 -0.73 13.72
C LEU A 100 26.79 0.20 14.69
N PRO A 101 27.44 1.27 15.20
CA PRO A 101 26.77 2.26 16.03
C PRO A 101 25.82 3.12 15.21
N SER A 102 25.00 3.91 15.90
CA SER A 102 24.15 4.92 15.27
C SER A 102 24.98 5.88 14.41
N ARG A 103 24.40 6.35 13.31
CA ARG A 103 25.03 7.27 12.34
C ARG A 103 26.24 6.70 11.58
N ALA A 104 26.58 5.43 11.78
CA ALA A 104 27.71 4.82 11.09
C ALA A 104 27.51 4.87 9.57
N ARG A 105 28.39 5.60 8.88
CA ARG A 105 28.51 5.60 7.43
C ARG A 105 29.43 4.46 7.02
N CYS A 106 28.93 3.59 6.17
CA CYS A 106 29.65 2.42 5.72
C CYS A 106 29.80 2.51 4.21
N PHE A 107 31.02 2.40 3.71
CA PHE A 107 31.35 2.40 2.29
C PHE A 107 31.88 1.03 1.93
N TRP A 108 31.33 0.41 0.89
CA TRP A 108 31.69 -0.96 0.56
C TRP A 108 31.87 -1.19 -0.93
N LYS A 109 32.66 -2.22 -1.23
CA LYS A 109 32.77 -2.79 -2.57
C LYS A 109 32.86 -4.30 -2.48
N VAL A 110 32.52 -4.95 -3.58
CA VAL A 110 32.67 -6.39 -3.74
C VAL A 110 33.57 -6.68 -4.94
N VAL A 111 34.47 -7.63 -4.76
CA VAL A 111 35.28 -8.22 -5.82
C VAL A 111 34.83 -9.65 -6.01
N VAL A 112 34.49 -10.03 -7.24
CA VAL A 112 34.06 -11.39 -7.58
C VAL A 112 35.13 -12.11 -8.39
N ARG A 113 35.16 -13.44 -8.31
CA ARG A 113 35.93 -14.32 -9.19
C ARG A 113 35.00 -15.34 -9.83
N ASP A 114 35.05 -15.44 -11.15
CA ASP A 114 34.20 -16.35 -11.92
C ASP A 114 34.76 -17.78 -12.04
N ASP A 115 34.06 -18.63 -12.77
CA ASP A 115 34.39 -20.03 -13.07
C ASP A 115 35.65 -20.24 -13.94
N ARG A 116 36.24 -19.17 -14.48
CA ARG A 116 37.52 -19.22 -15.23
C ARG A 116 38.65 -18.45 -14.53
N GLY A 117 38.42 -17.99 -13.30
CA GLY A 117 39.38 -17.22 -12.53
C GLY A 117 39.47 -15.74 -12.90
N ALA A 118 38.61 -15.24 -13.80
CA ALA A 118 38.52 -13.82 -14.09
C ALA A 118 37.91 -13.08 -12.89
N THR A 119 38.43 -11.89 -12.59
CA THR A 119 37.96 -11.07 -11.47
C THR A 119 37.34 -9.76 -11.95
N ALA A 120 36.37 -9.25 -11.18
CA ALA A 120 35.76 -7.94 -11.40
C ALA A 120 35.46 -7.28 -10.07
N SER A 121 35.66 -5.96 -9.98
CA SER A 121 35.34 -5.15 -8.80
C SER A 121 34.14 -4.26 -9.11
N SER A 122 33.27 -4.08 -8.12
CA SER A 122 32.25 -3.04 -8.16
C SER A 122 32.85 -1.64 -7.98
N THR A 123 32.04 -0.61 -8.25
CA THR A 123 32.21 0.73 -7.68
C THR A 123 31.96 0.70 -6.16
N VAL A 124 32.40 1.75 -5.46
CA VAL A 124 32.10 1.91 -4.03
C VAL A 124 30.66 2.38 -3.85
N ALA A 125 29.86 1.58 -3.17
CA ALA A 125 28.52 1.93 -2.69
C ALA A 125 28.57 2.27 -1.20
N SER A 126 27.47 2.72 -0.62
CA SER A 126 27.40 3.03 0.80
C SER A 126 26.08 2.61 1.44
N TRP A 127 26.02 2.60 2.77
CA TRP A 127 24.79 2.72 3.54
C TRP A 127 25.07 3.51 4.81
N GLU A 128 24.01 4.02 5.44
CA GLU A 128 24.13 4.76 6.70
C GLU A 128 23.17 4.19 7.74
N MET A 129 23.70 3.82 8.91
CA MET A 129 22.89 3.45 10.06
C MET A 129 22.13 4.66 10.59
N GLY A 130 20.90 4.45 11.04
CA GLY A 130 20.09 5.51 11.62
C GLY A 130 20.48 5.89 13.05
N LEU A 131 19.55 6.57 13.71
CA LEU A 131 19.44 6.66 15.17
C LEU A 131 18.82 5.35 15.66
N LEU A 132 19.60 4.54 16.40
CA LEU A 132 19.25 3.17 16.77
C LEU A 132 18.69 3.08 18.19
N GLU A 133 19.17 3.94 19.08
CA GLU A 133 18.76 3.97 20.48
C GLU A 133 17.88 5.21 20.75
N PRO A 134 16.93 5.15 21.69
CA PRO A 134 16.09 6.31 22.04
C PRO A 134 16.89 7.57 22.40
N ASP A 135 18.02 7.40 23.09
CA ASP A 135 18.89 8.49 23.53
C ASP A 135 19.69 9.15 22.39
N ASP A 136 19.71 8.55 21.20
CA ASP A 136 20.30 9.17 20.01
C ASP A 136 19.50 10.38 19.55
N TRP A 137 18.20 10.40 19.82
CA TRP A 137 17.35 11.54 19.57
C TRP A 137 17.54 12.61 20.65
N LYS A 138 17.80 13.83 20.21
CA LYS A 138 17.86 15.03 21.04
C LYS A 138 16.62 15.88 20.78
N GLY A 139 16.12 16.50 21.85
CA GLY A 139 14.88 17.25 21.83
C GLY A 139 13.61 16.38 21.78
N GLY A 140 12.49 17.02 22.09
CA GLY A 140 11.17 16.39 22.16
C GLY A 140 10.34 16.56 20.90
N TRP A 141 9.09 16.07 20.95
CA TRP A 141 8.07 16.35 19.94
C TRP A 141 7.58 17.78 20.07
N VAL A 142 7.44 18.50 18.97
CA VAL A 142 6.81 19.84 18.93
C VAL A 142 5.40 19.71 18.40
N GLY A 143 4.45 20.33 19.09
CA GLY A 143 3.06 20.38 18.67
C GLY A 143 2.89 21.25 17.43
N ALA A 144 2.28 20.69 16.40
CA ALA A 144 1.82 21.41 15.22
C ALA A 144 0.40 21.90 15.47
N GLU A 145 0.27 22.92 16.32
CA GLU A 145 -1.02 23.48 16.74
C GLU A 145 -0.79 24.89 17.31
N THR A 146 -1.59 25.87 16.89
CA THR A 146 -1.58 27.21 17.52
C THR A 146 -2.40 27.22 18.80
N ARG A 147 -2.21 28.20 19.68
CA ARG A 147 -2.91 28.40 20.94
C ARG A 147 -4.42 28.32 20.79
N SER A 148 -5.00 28.96 19.76
CA SER A 148 -6.46 28.91 19.57
C SER A 148 -6.98 27.49 19.38
N PHE A 149 -6.32 26.68 18.54
CA PHE A 149 -6.74 25.29 18.32
C PHE A 149 -6.50 24.42 19.54
N ARG A 150 -5.40 24.66 20.26
CA ARG A 150 -5.14 23.98 21.53
C ARG A 150 -6.22 24.31 22.55
N ASP A 151 -6.57 25.58 22.69
CA ASP A 151 -7.57 26.03 23.65
C ASP A 151 -8.96 25.47 23.26
N ASP A 152 -9.28 25.36 21.96
CA ASP A 152 -10.47 24.66 21.46
C ASP A 152 -10.46 23.16 21.83
N ARG A 153 -9.33 22.46 21.63
CA ARG A 153 -9.18 21.05 21.99
C ARG A 153 -9.31 20.81 23.50
N LEU A 154 -8.69 21.67 24.30
CA LEU A 154 -8.73 21.57 25.77
C LEU A 154 -10.06 22.03 26.37
N ALA A 155 -10.94 22.69 25.60
CA ALA A 155 -12.22 23.18 26.08
C ALA A 155 -13.25 22.07 26.38
N GLY A 156 -12.98 20.83 25.94
CA GLY A 156 -13.86 19.68 26.13
C GLY A 156 -14.78 19.46 24.94
N PHE A 157 -14.51 18.40 24.17
CA PHE A 157 -15.38 17.89 23.12
C PHE A 157 -15.66 16.41 23.39
N ASN A 158 -16.31 16.11 24.51
CA ASN A 158 -16.55 14.75 24.95
C ASN A 158 -17.87 14.20 24.44
N TRP A 159 -17.91 12.89 24.22
CA TRP A 159 -19.17 12.18 24.01
C TRP A 159 -20.06 12.35 25.25
N ILE A 160 -21.27 12.85 25.03
CA ILE A 160 -22.33 13.05 26.00
C ILE A 160 -23.51 12.11 25.71
N GLY A 161 -24.12 11.62 26.78
CA GLY A 161 -25.28 10.73 26.73
C GLY A 161 -26.28 11.02 27.85
N GLY A 162 -27.03 10.00 28.24
CA GLY A 162 -27.84 9.99 29.46
C GLY A 162 -27.94 8.58 30.05
N LYS A 163 -29.01 8.32 30.84
CA LYS A 163 -29.34 6.95 31.28
C LYS A 163 -29.57 6.04 30.07
N GLU A 164 -29.16 4.78 30.19
CA GLU A 164 -29.37 3.72 29.19
C GLU A 164 -30.86 3.61 28.79
N LEU A 165 -31.11 3.42 27.50
CA LEU A 165 -32.44 3.33 26.91
C LEU A 165 -32.90 1.87 26.90
N ALA A 166 -34.20 1.67 27.15
CA ALA A 166 -34.82 0.34 27.10
C ALA A 166 -35.43 -0.01 25.72
N GLY A 167 -35.39 0.91 24.75
CA GLY A 167 -36.04 0.74 23.43
C GLY A 167 -35.50 1.70 22.37
N ALA A 168 -36.11 1.68 21.17
CA ALA A 168 -35.70 2.47 20.00
C ALA A 168 -36.10 3.96 20.06
N GLU A 169 -36.25 4.52 21.27
CA GLU A 169 -36.60 5.92 21.44
C GLU A 169 -35.38 6.79 21.12
N GLY A 170 -35.62 7.93 20.46
CA GLY A 170 -34.57 8.93 20.24
C GLY A 170 -34.17 9.66 21.53
N ARG A 171 -33.21 10.59 21.42
CA ARG A 171 -32.76 11.40 22.56
C ARG A 171 -32.60 12.86 22.17
N CYS A 172 -33.04 13.75 23.06
CA CYS A 172 -32.83 15.19 22.94
C CYS A 172 -31.65 15.66 23.80
N PHE A 173 -30.93 16.66 23.31
CA PHE A 173 -30.00 17.49 24.07
C PHE A 173 -30.39 18.96 23.91
N ARG A 174 -30.40 19.71 25.00
CA ARG A 174 -30.64 21.15 25.03
C ARG A 174 -29.46 21.84 25.70
N LEU A 175 -28.73 22.64 24.93
CA LEU A 175 -27.59 23.43 25.38
C LEU A 175 -27.95 24.92 25.34
N ALA A 176 -28.35 25.45 26.50
CA ALA A 176 -28.58 26.89 26.67
C ALA A 176 -27.27 27.61 26.99
N PHE A 177 -27.06 28.77 26.36
CA PHE A 177 -25.90 29.62 26.60
C PHE A 177 -26.26 31.10 26.44
N ASP A 178 -25.40 31.98 26.96
CA ASP A 178 -25.61 33.43 26.97
C ASP A 178 -24.38 34.11 26.37
N LEU A 179 -24.62 35.06 25.46
CA LEU A 179 -23.59 35.84 24.81
C LEU A 179 -23.62 37.28 25.34
N PRO A 180 -22.56 37.77 26.01
CA PRO A 180 -22.53 39.12 26.55
C PRO A 180 -22.38 40.20 25.46
N GLU A 181 -21.91 39.81 24.28
CA GLU A 181 -21.64 40.64 23.11
C GLU A 181 -22.04 39.86 21.86
N ALA A 182 -22.15 40.54 20.72
CA ALA A 182 -22.27 39.85 19.44
C ALA A 182 -21.03 38.95 19.22
N ALA A 183 -21.24 37.78 18.63
CA ALA A 183 -20.18 36.80 18.47
C ALA A 183 -20.25 36.03 17.15
N GLU A 184 -19.08 35.73 16.61
CA GLU A 184 -18.90 34.72 15.56
C GLU A 184 -18.76 33.35 16.21
N LEU A 185 -19.67 32.44 15.90
CA LEU A 185 -19.69 31.08 16.41
C LEU A 185 -19.04 30.11 15.43
N LEU A 186 -18.27 29.18 16.00
CA LEU A 186 -17.98 27.88 15.39
C LEU A 186 -18.61 26.80 16.27
N ILE A 187 -19.57 26.06 15.71
CA ILE A 187 -20.25 24.96 16.38
C ILE A 187 -19.68 23.67 15.82
N TYR A 188 -19.01 22.91 16.67
CA TYR A 188 -18.53 21.56 16.40
C TYR A 188 -19.56 20.55 16.91
N THR A 189 -19.95 19.60 16.07
CA THR A 189 -20.83 18.50 16.50
C THR A 189 -20.42 17.20 15.85
N ILE A 190 -20.44 16.12 16.62
CA ILE A 190 -20.39 14.75 16.11
C ILE A 190 -21.50 13.98 16.81
N SER A 191 -22.15 13.08 16.10
CA SER A 191 -23.21 12.26 16.68
C SER A 191 -23.30 10.97 15.91
N ASN A 192 -23.55 9.86 16.59
CA ASN A 192 -23.68 8.56 15.94
C ASN A 192 -24.96 8.42 15.11
N ARG A 193 -26.04 9.11 15.50
CA ARG A 193 -27.38 9.03 14.88
C ARG A 193 -28.08 10.40 14.79
N PRO A 194 -27.47 11.43 14.16
CA PRO A 194 -28.07 12.74 14.07
C PRO A 194 -29.38 12.66 13.29
N ALA A 195 -30.44 13.28 13.83
CA ALA A 195 -31.69 13.48 13.11
C ALA A 195 -31.96 14.97 12.87
N GLU A 196 -31.84 15.80 13.90
CA GLU A 196 -32.14 17.23 13.82
C GLU A 196 -31.22 18.07 14.71
N ALA A 197 -30.84 19.25 14.23
CA ALA A 197 -30.15 20.27 15.01
C ALA A 197 -30.82 21.63 14.76
N VAL A 198 -31.13 22.35 15.83
CA VAL A 198 -31.85 23.63 15.79
C VAL A 198 -31.14 24.63 16.69
N LEU A 199 -30.91 25.84 16.19
CA LEU A 199 -30.37 26.96 16.95
C LEU A 199 -31.37 28.12 16.90
N ASP A 200 -31.95 28.46 18.05
CA ASP A 200 -32.97 29.51 18.19
C ASP A 200 -34.14 29.40 17.18
N GLY A 201 -34.57 28.16 16.91
CA GLY A 201 -35.63 27.86 15.95
C GLY A 201 -35.19 27.76 14.48
N ALA A 202 -33.93 28.10 14.16
CA ALA A 202 -33.35 27.88 12.84
C ALA A 202 -32.74 26.48 12.74
N VAL A 203 -33.12 25.70 11.73
CA VAL A 203 -32.54 24.38 11.47
C VAL A 203 -31.09 24.55 11.03
N LEU A 204 -30.17 23.90 11.74
CA LEU A 204 -28.78 23.80 11.34
C LEU A 204 -28.61 22.60 10.38
N PRO A 205 -27.87 22.76 9.28
CA PRO A 205 -27.59 21.65 8.38
C PRO A 205 -26.71 20.62 9.11
N LEU A 206 -27.17 19.37 9.12
CA LEU A 206 -26.35 18.23 9.53
C LEU A 206 -25.73 17.62 8.28
N PRO A 207 -24.44 17.24 8.30
CA PRO A 207 -23.83 16.59 7.14
C PRO A 207 -24.59 15.31 6.83
N PRO A 208 -25.01 15.09 5.57
CA PRO A 208 -25.66 13.84 5.19
C PRO A 208 -24.66 12.70 5.42
N ARG A 209 -25.12 11.63 6.07
CA ARG A 209 -24.32 10.42 6.22
C ARG A 209 -24.79 9.39 5.21
N ASP A 210 -23.89 8.97 4.33
CA ASP A 210 -24.14 7.87 3.41
C ASP A 210 -24.59 6.63 4.21
N PRO A 211 -25.70 5.97 3.84
CA PRO A 211 -26.10 4.70 4.45
C PRO A 211 -25.00 3.63 4.38
N ALA A 212 -24.18 3.66 3.32
CA ALA A 212 -23.09 2.73 3.07
C ALA A 212 -21.76 3.13 3.74
N ALA A 213 -21.67 4.31 4.36
CA ALA A 213 -20.47 4.81 5.03
C ALA A 213 -19.83 3.77 5.94
N PHE A 214 -18.53 3.48 5.74
CA PHE A 214 -17.81 2.51 6.54
C PHE A 214 -17.21 3.22 7.77
N GLY A 215 -17.75 2.95 8.97
CA GLY A 215 -17.19 3.47 10.23
C GLY A 215 -17.90 4.69 10.86
N ALA A 216 -17.29 5.25 11.91
CA ALA A 216 -17.87 6.34 12.71
C ALA A 216 -18.20 7.60 11.87
N PRO A 217 -19.21 8.42 12.23
CA PRO A 217 -19.49 9.64 11.48
C PRO A 217 -18.36 10.66 11.63
N PRO A 218 -18.01 11.43 10.58
CA PRO A 218 -17.07 12.52 10.73
C PRO A 218 -17.68 13.64 11.57
N PRO A 219 -16.85 14.39 12.34
CA PRO A 219 -17.32 15.57 13.05
C PRO A 219 -17.65 16.68 12.04
N SER A 220 -18.69 17.46 12.36
CA SER A 220 -19.17 18.59 11.58
C SER A 220 -18.74 19.92 12.19
N ARG A 221 -18.66 20.95 11.34
CA ARG A 221 -18.34 22.33 11.73
C ARG A 221 -19.29 23.30 11.04
N THR A 222 -20.02 24.08 11.82
CA THR A 222 -20.92 25.13 11.33
C THR A 222 -20.46 26.49 11.83
N ALA A 223 -20.43 27.50 10.94
CA ALA A 223 -20.06 28.87 11.28
C ALA A 223 -21.26 29.81 11.09
N LEU A 224 -21.50 30.73 12.04
CA LEU A 224 -22.55 31.75 11.96
C LEU A 224 -22.34 32.89 12.96
N SER A 225 -23.00 34.03 12.74
CA SER A 225 -22.98 35.19 13.65
C SER A 225 -24.23 35.24 14.50
N LEU A 226 -24.10 35.56 15.80
CA LEU A 226 -25.23 35.79 16.71
C LEU A 226 -25.13 37.16 17.41
N ALA A 227 -26.29 37.73 17.72
CA ALA A 227 -26.42 38.93 18.55
C ALA A 227 -26.17 38.61 20.04
N PRO A 228 -25.97 39.61 20.91
CA PRO A 228 -25.94 39.38 22.36
C PRO A 228 -27.27 38.83 22.88
N GLY A 229 -27.21 38.00 23.92
CA GLY A 229 -28.37 37.48 24.63
C GLY A 229 -28.37 35.96 24.81
N LYS A 230 -29.53 35.45 25.21
CA LYS A 230 -29.73 34.02 25.47
C LYS A 230 -29.97 33.28 24.16
N HIS A 231 -29.32 32.14 24.02
CA HIS A 231 -29.42 31.25 22.87
C HIS A 231 -29.63 29.79 23.32
N LEU A 232 -30.22 29.00 22.43
CA LEU A 232 -30.46 27.57 22.64
C LEU A 232 -30.05 26.78 21.41
N LEU A 233 -29.08 25.88 21.59
CA LEU A 233 -28.79 24.80 20.65
C LEU A 233 -29.51 23.53 21.10
N ALA A 234 -30.39 23.00 20.26
CA ALA A 234 -31.18 21.80 20.50
C ALA A 234 -30.79 20.72 19.48
N LEU A 235 -30.40 19.52 19.94
CA LEU A 235 -30.11 18.36 19.08
C LEU A 235 -31.04 17.20 19.39
N PHE A 236 -31.59 16.58 18.35
CA PHE A 236 -32.32 15.32 18.44
C PHE A 236 -31.61 14.23 17.65
N MET A 237 -31.50 13.06 18.26
CA MET A 237 -30.90 11.87 17.68
C MET A 237 -31.93 10.76 17.56
N SER A 238 -31.90 10.02 16.46
CA SER A 238 -32.79 8.88 16.25
C SER A 238 -32.42 7.70 17.15
N GLY A 239 -33.43 6.90 17.51
CA GLY A 239 -33.21 5.66 18.27
C GLY A 239 -32.74 4.49 17.42
N ASP A 240 -32.93 4.53 16.10
CA ASP A 240 -32.53 3.47 15.16
C ASP A 240 -31.01 3.32 15.11
N ALA A 241 -30.48 2.29 15.77
CA ALA A 241 -29.06 1.96 15.77
C ALA A 241 -28.66 1.31 14.45
N ARG A 242 -27.50 1.71 13.91
CA ARG A 242 -26.83 0.96 12.84
C ARG A 242 -25.93 -0.11 13.45
N ASN A 243 -25.65 -1.18 12.70
CA ASN A 243 -24.76 -2.25 13.15
C ASN A 243 -23.33 -1.77 13.47
N GLU A 244 -22.91 -0.66 12.86
CA GLU A 244 -21.57 -0.08 12.97
C GLU A 244 -21.45 1.05 14.01
N ASP A 245 -22.50 1.27 14.81
CA ASP A 245 -22.46 2.25 15.88
C ASP A 245 -21.64 1.69 17.06
N PRO A 246 -20.44 2.25 17.36
CA PRO A 246 -19.65 1.78 18.50
C PRO A 246 -20.39 2.02 19.82
N PHE A 247 -21.40 2.89 19.83
CA PHE A 247 -22.25 3.15 20.98
C PHE A 247 -23.63 2.51 20.78
N ARG A 248 -24.05 1.66 21.72
CA ARG A 248 -25.42 1.10 21.73
C ARG A 248 -26.50 2.16 21.98
N GLU A 249 -26.11 3.35 22.43
CA GLU A 249 -26.96 4.48 22.81
C GLU A 249 -26.79 5.69 21.88
N PRO A 250 -27.84 6.48 21.60
CA PRO A 250 -27.71 7.78 20.95
C PRO A 250 -26.80 8.72 21.75
N ARG A 251 -25.72 9.19 21.12
CA ARG A 251 -24.72 10.09 21.73
C ARG A 251 -24.30 11.19 20.77
N ALA A 252 -23.91 12.33 21.35
CA ALA A 252 -23.34 13.46 20.62
C ALA A 252 -22.06 13.94 21.32
N ALA A 253 -21.22 14.70 20.65
CA ALA A 253 -20.32 15.65 21.29
C ALA A 253 -20.58 17.02 20.68
N ILE A 254 -20.53 18.08 21.50
CA ILE A 254 -20.84 19.45 21.10
C ILE A 254 -19.78 20.38 21.70
N LEU A 255 -19.26 21.30 20.90
CA LEU A 255 -18.46 22.42 21.38
C LEU A 255 -18.83 23.68 20.60
N ILE A 256 -19.25 24.73 21.30
CA ILE A 256 -19.44 26.06 20.70
C ILE A 256 -18.25 26.93 21.08
N ARG A 257 -17.52 27.40 20.08
CA ARG A 257 -16.49 28.43 20.22
C ARG A 257 -17.08 29.77 19.77
N ALA A 258 -17.28 30.70 20.69
CA ALA A 258 -17.78 32.03 20.42
C ALA A 258 -16.65 33.07 20.47
N THR A 259 -16.36 33.72 19.34
CA THR A 259 -15.43 34.86 19.30
C THR A 259 -16.24 36.14 19.43
N LEU A 260 -16.17 36.78 20.59
CA LEU A 260 -16.89 38.02 20.85
C LEU A 260 -16.34 39.17 20.02
N ALA A 261 -17.14 40.22 19.82
CA ALA A 261 -16.71 41.46 19.16
C ALA A 261 -15.46 42.10 19.81
N SER A 262 -15.27 41.93 21.12
CA SER A 262 -14.06 42.32 21.85
C SER A 262 -12.80 41.47 21.54
N GLY A 263 -12.93 40.39 20.78
CA GLY A 263 -11.86 39.43 20.49
C GLY A 263 -11.68 38.35 21.56
N ARG A 264 -12.39 38.44 22.70
CA ARG A 264 -12.40 37.38 23.73
C ARG A 264 -13.10 36.13 23.17
N VAL A 265 -12.53 34.96 23.43
CA VAL A 265 -13.11 33.67 23.05
C VAL A 265 -13.79 33.02 24.26
N LEU A 266 -15.02 32.54 24.07
CA LEU A 266 -15.75 31.72 25.04
C LEU A 266 -15.96 30.32 24.46
N HIS A 267 -15.80 29.30 25.30
CA HIS A 267 -16.14 27.92 24.95
C HIS A 267 -17.35 27.45 25.74
N VAL A 268 -18.32 26.84 25.04
CA VAL A 268 -19.50 26.21 25.63
C VAL A 268 -19.47 24.72 25.29
N PRO A 269 -18.99 23.88 26.22
CA PRO A 269 -18.91 22.44 26.02
C PRO A 269 -20.28 21.76 26.19
N GLY A 270 -20.49 20.67 25.47
CA GLY A 270 -21.76 19.93 25.38
C GLY A 270 -22.22 19.30 26.69
N GLU A 271 -21.32 19.06 27.63
CA GLU A 271 -21.57 18.50 28.97
C GLU A 271 -22.50 19.39 29.79
N ARG A 272 -22.65 20.66 29.40
CA ARG A 272 -23.63 21.60 29.96
C ARG A 272 -25.05 21.37 29.44
N SER A 273 -25.26 20.42 28.53
CA SER A 273 -26.57 20.12 27.99
C SER A 273 -27.45 19.42 29.01
N ARG A 274 -28.75 19.70 28.96
CA ARG A 274 -29.78 18.84 29.56
C ARG A 274 -30.25 17.81 28.55
N THR A 275 -30.59 16.61 28.99
CA THR A 275 -31.00 15.51 28.11
C THR A 275 -32.26 14.80 28.59
N THR A 276 -33.07 14.32 27.64
CA THR A 276 -34.18 13.41 27.91
C THR A 276 -34.34 12.40 26.79
N VAL A 277 -35.09 11.34 27.08
CA VAL A 277 -35.52 10.31 26.13
C VAL A 277 -36.76 10.80 25.38
N GLY A 278 -36.88 10.42 24.11
CA GLY A 278 -37.96 10.84 23.23
C GLY A 278 -37.79 12.27 22.73
N LYS A 279 -38.86 12.78 22.10
CA LYS A 279 -38.89 14.12 21.48
C LYS A 279 -40.15 14.89 21.90
N PRO A 280 -40.19 15.49 23.10
CA PRO A 280 -41.35 16.22 23.59
C PRO A 280 -41.76 17.37 22.65
N ALA A 281 -43.05 17.67 22.53
CA ALA A 281 -43.50 18.75 21.66
C ALA A 281 -42.94 20.11 22.12
N GLY A 282 -42.34 20.88 21.20
CA GLY A 282 -41.77 22.20 21.48
C GLY A 282 -40.46 22.19 22.27
N TRP A 283 -39.83 21.02 22.44
CA TRP A 283 -38.54 20.82 23.12
C TRP A 283 -37.38 21.64 22.54
N ASP A 284 -37.51 22.14 21.32
CA ASP A 284 -36.51 22.93 20.58
C ASP A 284 -36.68 24.44 20.80
N ARG A 285 -37.72 24.86 21.53
CA ARG A 285 -38.01 26.27 21.80
C ARG A 285 -37.33 26.76 23.07
N GLN A 286 -36.90 28.02 23.06
CA GLN A 286 -36.24 28.64 24.21
C GLN A 286 -37.12 28.70 25.47
N ALA A 287 -38.44 28.90 25.31
CA ALA A 287 -39.39 29.00 26.42
C ALA A 287 -39.77 27.64 27.05
N PHE A 288 -39.30 26.51 26.49
CA PHE A 288 -39.58 25.19 27.03
C PHE A 288 -38.87 24.98 28.37
N ASP A 289 -39.61 24.49 29.38
CA ASP A 289 -39.06 24.19 30.70
C ASP A 289 -38.42 22.78 30.71
N ASP A 290 -37.09 22.75 30.69
CA ASP A 290 -36.28 21.54 30.79
C ASP A 290 -35.67 21.34 32.19
N SER A 291 -36.09 22.09 33.21
CA SER A 291 -35.49 22.08 34.54
C SER A 291 -35.48 20.68 35.19
N ALA A 292 -36.49 19.86 34.88
CA ALA A 292 -36.62 18.48 35.34
C ALA A 292 -35.71 17.48 34.58
N TRP A 293 -35.14 17.86 33.44
CA TRP A 293 -34.26 17.00 32.66
C TRP A 293 -32.90 16.87 33.35
N PRO A 294 -32.33 15.66 33.46
CA PRO A 294 -30.98 15.50 33.97
C PRO A 294 -29.95 16.19 33.08
N MET A 295 -28.82 16.55 33.67
CA MET A 295 -27.63 16.93 32.90
C MET A 295 -27.14 15.74 32.07
N ALA A 296 -26.64 16.02 30.88
CA ALA A 296 -25.99 15.02 30.04
C ALA A 296 -24.76 14.48 30.77
N ASN A 297 -24.60 13.16 30.79
CA ASN A 297 -23.43 12.55 31.40
C ASN A 297 -22.28 12.47 30.38
N PRO A 298 -21.05 12.83 30.75
CA PRO A 298 -19.90 12.50 29.92
C PRO A 298 -19.73 10.97 29.94
N GLY A 299 -19.74 10.36 28.76
CA GLY A 299 -19.62 8.92 28.62
C GLY A 299 -19.19 8.58 27.19
N GLY A 300 -18.12 7.79 27.06
CA GLY A 300 -17.55 7.43 25.75
C GLY A 300 -16.21 8.08 25.40
N GLY A 301 -15.66 8.91 26.30
CA GLY A 301 -14.36 9.55 26.11
C GLY A 301 -14.41 10.83 25.27
N GLU A 302 -13.23 11.38 25.01
CA GLU A 302 -13.04 12.55 24.15
C GLU A 302 -13.36 12.18 22.70
N ALA A 303 -14.16 13.00 22.03
CA ALA A 303 -14.39 12.88 20.59
C ALA A 303 -13.34 13.71 19.83
N SER A 304 -13.09 13.34 18.58
CA SER A 304 -12.15 14.07 17.73
C SER A 304 -12.80 15.28 17.09
N LEU A 305 -12.24 16.47 17.31
CA LEU A 305 -12.60 17.67 16.55
C LEU A 305 -12.35 17.47 15.04
N PRO A 306 -13.03 18.24 14.17
CA PRO A 306 -12.71 18.26 12.74
C PRO A 306 -11.26 18.63 12.44
N GLY A 307 -10.78 18.23 11.26
CA GLY A 307 -9.45 18.61 10.78
C GLY A 307 -9.28 20.13 10.72
N ASN A 308 -8.14 20.60 11.24
CA ASN A 308 -7.84 22.03 11.40
C ASN A 308 -6.94 22.60 10.29
N GLY A 309 -6.66 21.78 9.25
CA GLY A 309 -5.72 22.10 8.17
C GLY A 309 -4.29 21.72 8.51
N ALA A 310 -3.32 22.37 7.86
CA ALA A 310 -1.89 22.16 8.14
C ALA A 310 -1.25 23.37 8.83
N PHE A 311 -0.15 23.12 9.52
CA PHE A 311 0.61 24.11 10.29
C PHE A 311 2.01 24.29 9.73
N LEU A 312 2.53 25.52 9.79
CA LEU A 312 3.90 25.85 9.46
C LEU A 312 4.71 25.88 10.76
N LEU A 313 5.80 25.13 10.84
CA LEU A 313 6.72 25.14 11.97
C LEU A 313 8.10 25.56 11.49
N ARG A 314 8.75 26.52 12.16
CA ARG A 314 10.11 26.96 11.80
C ARG A 314 11.01 27.18 13.00
N LYS A 315 12.31 26.98 12.78
CA LYS A 315 13.40 27.30 13.70
C LYS A 315 14.58 27.93 12.96
N PRO A 316 14.97 29.19 13.29
CA PRO A 316 16.24 29.75 12.84
C PRO A 316 17.42 29.11 13.59
N PHE A 317 18.57 29.06 12.94
CA PHE A 317 19.85 28.65 13.52
C PHE A 317 21.02 29.31 12.78
N GLU A 318 22.17 29.41 13.42
CA GLU A 318 23.36 30.09 12.87
C GLU A 318 24.47 29.07 12.61
N VAL A 319 25.18 29.21 11.49
CA VAL A 319 26.29 28.34 11.12
C VAL A 319 27.53 29.19 10.84
N VAL A 320 28.43 29.27 11.82
CA VAL A 320 29.64 30.11 11.73
C VAL A 320 30.82 29.36 11.10
N LYS A 321 30.85 28.03 11.24
CA LYS A 321 31.97 27.18 10.83
C LYS A 321 31.70 26.50 9.50
N ALA A 322 32.78 26.12 8.81
CA ALA A 322 32.69 25.36 7.57
C ALA A 322 32.14 23.94 7.83
N VAL A 323 30.97 23.64 7.26
CA VAL A 323 30.29 22.35 7.36
C VAL A 323 30.96 21.34 6.43
N ARG A 324 31.26 20.15 6.96
CA ARG A 324 31.72 18.99 6.20
C ARG A 324 30.55 18.12 5.73
N SER A 325 29.55 17.93 6.60
CA SER A 325 28.32 17.21 6.25
C SER A 325 27.16 17.63 7.15
N ALA A 326 25.93 17.56 6.63
CA ALA A 326 24.72 17.79 7.40
C ALA A 326 23.68 16.67 7.17
N ARG A 327 22.99 16.24 8.23
CA ARG A 327 21.95 15.21 8.18
C ARG A 327 20.68 15.69 8.87
N LEU A 328 19.54 15.59 8.20
CA LEU A 328 18.23 15.81 8.82
C LEU A 328 17.54 14.48 9.10
N TYR A 329 17.32 14.17 10.37
CA TYR A 329 16.45 13.08 10.83
C TYR A 329 15.08 13.64 11.19
N ILE A 330 14.01 13.15 10.58
CA ILE A 330 12.69 13.76 10.72
C ILE A 330 11.53 12.75 10.65
N ALA A 331 10.52 12.98 11.48
CA ALA A 331 9.27 12.22 11.59
C ALA A 331 8.11 13.12 12.03
N ALA A 332 6.89 12.65 11.82
CA ALA A 332 5.68 13.28 12.33
C ALA A 332 4.70 12.24 12.89
N LEU A 333 3.97 12.61 13.94
CA LEU A 333 2.64 12.08 14.19
C LEU A 333 1.68 13.00 13.43
N GLY A 334 1.51 12.68 12.15
CA GLY A 334 0.92 13.53 11.11
C GLY A 334 1.54 13.16 9.75
N ALA A 335 1.51 14.08 8.80
CA ALA A 335 2.41 14.08 7.65
C ALA A 335 3.22 15.38 7.62
N TYR A 336 4.44 15.35 7.07
CA TYR A 336 5.32 16.52 7.00
C TYR A 336 5.88 16.79 5.59
N ALA A 337 6.14 18.08 5.32
CA ALA A 337 6.86 18.57 4.15
C ALA A 337 7.98 19.51 4.61
N PRO A 338 9.25 19.04 4.69
CA PRO A 338 10.35 19.81 5.25
C PRO A 338 11.01 20.74 4.23
N LEU A 339 11.52 21.87 4.72
CA LEU A 339 12.30 22.83 3.97
C LEU A 339 13.52 23.29 4.77
N ILE A 340 14.62 23.56 4.08
CA ILE A 340 15.77 24.28 4.62
C ILE A 340 16.05 25.48 3.71
N ASN A 341 16.09 26.68 4.27
CA ASN A 341 16.37 27.91 3.53
C ASN A 341 15.45 28.14 2.32
N GLY A 342 14.18 27.73 2.43
CA GLY A 342 13.16 27.83 1.40
C GLY A 342 13.16 26.69 0.37
N GLU A 343 14.11 25.76 0.45
CA GLU A 343 14.23 24.62 -0.47
C GLU A 343 13.65 23.34 0.15
N ARG A 344 12.82 22.62 -0.60
CA ARG A 344 12.21 21.34 -0.17
C ARG A 344 13.31 20.31 0.09
N VAL A 345 13.27 19.65 1.24
CA VAL A 345 14.19 18.55 1.56
C VAL A 345 13.59 17.22 1.09
N GLY A 346 14.28 16.57 0.15
CA GLY A 346 13.84 15.30 -0.45
C GLY A 346 12.55 15.41 -1.26
N ASP A 347 12.06 14.26 -1.73
CA ASP A 347 10.89 14.13 -2.61
C ASP A 347 9.78 13.23 -2.01
N ALA A 348 9.97 12.76 -0.78
CA ALA A 348 8.97 11.95 -0.09
C ALA A 348 7.69 12.77 0.16
N LEU A 349 6.55 12.16 -0.18
CA LEU A 349 5.20 12.68 -0.01
C LEU A 349 4.48 11.86 1.06
N LEU A 350 3.51 12.47 1.75
CA LEU A 350 2.75 11.82 2.83
C LEU A 350 3.62 11.13 3.88
N ALA A 351 4.84 11.63 4.11
CA ALA A 351 5.79 11.06 5.06
C ALA A 351 5.43 11.48 6.50
N PRO A 352 5.61 10.61 7.51
CA PRO A 352 5.99 9.20 7.37
C PRO A 352 4.84 8.35 6.82
N GLU A 353 5.20 7.24 6.17
CA GLU A 353 4.22 6.26 5.70
C GLU A 353 3.40 5.68 6.86
N TRP A 354 2.19 5.19 6.55
CA TRP A 354 1.28 4.64 7.54
C TRP A 354 1.86 3.44 8.28
N THR A 355 1.91 3.51 9.60
CA THR A 355 2.21 2.40 10.53
C THR A 355 1.18 2.37 11.66
N ASP A 356 1.22 1.35 12.51
CA ASP A 356 0.55 1.46 13.82
C ASP A 356 1.35 2.47 14.66
N PHE A 357 0.94 3.75 14.63
CA PHE A 357 1.63 4.83 15.32
C PHE A 357 1.63 4.71 16.84
N SER A 358 0.86 3.77 17.42
CA SER A 358 0.93 3.43 18.85
C SER A 358 2.10 2.50 19.17
N ARG A 359 2.65 1.82 18.16
CA ARG A 359 3.76 0.87 18.27
C ARG A 359 5.04 1.47 17.75
N HIS A 360 5.01 2.07 16.57
CA HIS A 360 6.19 2.68 15.97
C HIS A 360 5.85 3.80 14.99
N VAL A 361 6.80 4.72 14.83
CA VAL A 361 6.78 5.78 13.84
C VAL A 361 8.03 5.65 12.96
N LEU A 362 7.86 5.73 11.64
CA LEU A 362 8.98 5.81 10.73
C LEU A 362 9.60 7.20 10.76
N TYR A 363 10.93 7.28 10.73
CA TYR A 363 11.66 8.51 10.44
C TYR A 363 12.53 8.35 9.20
N ARG A 364 12.83 9.46 8.54
CA ARG A 364 13.73 9.51 7.38
C ARG A 364 14.99 10.28 7.73
N SER A 365 16.09 9.93 7.07
CA SER A 365 17.34 10.69 7.07
C SER A 365 17.60 11.27 5.68
N TYR A 366 17.92 12.55 5.63
CA TYR A 366 18.28 13.26 4.41
C TYR A 366 19.69 13.83 4.52
N ASP A 367 20.47 13.69 3.45
CA ASP A 367 21.68 14.51 3.27
C ASP A 367 21.24 15.91 2.87
N VAL A 368 21.55 16.89 3.72
CA VAL A 368 21.18 18.29 3.52
C VAL A 368 22.40 19.20 3.49
N THR A 369 23.59 18.62 3.29
CA THR A 369 24.88 19.33 3.33
C THR A 369 24.86 20.56 2.42
N ASP A 370 24.37 20.41 1.18
CA ASP A 370 24.35 21.46 0.17
C ASP A 370 23.28 22.54 0.42
N LEU A 371 22.36 22.32 1.36
CA LEU A 371 21.32 23.29 1.72
C LEU A 371 21.77 24.24 2.85
N ILE A 372 22.85 23.90 3.57
CA ILE A 372 23.37 24.70 4.67
C ILE A 372 24.27 25.83 4.13
N ARG A 373 24.07 27.03 4.66
CA ARG A 373 24.79 28.25 4.26
C ARG A 373 25.58 28.81 5.44
N PRO A 374 26.70 29.53 5.24
CA PRO A 374 27.32 30.30 6.32
C PRO A 374 26.38 31.41 6.83
N GLY A 375 26.38 31.65 8.15
CA GLY A 375 25.50 32.60 8.82
C GLY A 375 24.11 32.04 9.11
N GLY A 376 23.08 32.88 8.99
CA GLY A 376 21.71 32.53 9.31
C GLY A 376 21.12 31.49 8.37
N ASN A 377 20.54 30.45 8.96
CA ASN A 377 19.79 29.40 8.29
C ASN A 377 18.40 29.24 8.94
N LEU A 378 17.50 28.59 8.20
CA LEU A 378 16.17 28.26 8.72
C LEU A 378 15.77 26.84 8.35
N LEU A 379 15.37 26.06 9.38
CA LEU A 379 14.70 24.78 9.22
C LEU A 379 13.19 25.00 9.36
N GLY A 380 12.41 24.57 8.38
CA GLY A 380 10.96 24.62 8.40
C GLY A 380 10.33 23.26 8.08
N ALA A 381 9.11 23.02 8.55
CA ALA A 381 8.26 21.95 8.05
C ALA A 381 6.79 22.37 8.07
N MET A 382 6.07 22.07 6.99
CA MET A 382 4.62 22.07 7.03
C MET A 382 4.14 20.72 7.55
N VAL A 383 3.19 20.70 8.48
CA VAL A 383 2.66 19.48 9.10
C VAL A 383 1.15 19.44 8.94
N GLY A 384 0.66 18.42 8.23
CA GLY A 384 -0.76 18.14 8.00
C GLY A 384 -1.19 16.82 8.65
N ASP A 385 -2.44 16.44 8.44
CA ASP A 385 -3.04 15.31 9.15
C ASP A 385 -2.36 13.97 8.81
N GLY A 386 -2.05 13.73 7.54
CA GLY A 386 -1.52 12.44 7.09
C GLY A 386 -2.39 11.27 7.57
N TRP A 387 -1.81 10.09 7.69
CA TRP A 387 -2.54 8.93 8.22
C TRP A 387 -2.83 9.01 9.72
N TYR A 388 -2.04 9.76 10.50
CA TYR A 388 -2.23 9.85 11.95
C TYR A 388 -3.45 10.68 12.33
N GLY A 389 -3.65 11.83 11.69
CA GLY A 389 -4.72 12.77 12.01
C GLY A 389 -6.00 12.59 11.19
N SER A 390 -5.92 11.97 10.01
CA SER A 390 -7.07 11.80 9.12
C SER A 390 -8.10 10.82 9.69
N TYR A 391 -9.31 10.90 9.15
CA TYR A 391 -10.33 9.90 9.40
C TYR A 391 -9.89 8.55 8.82
N LEU A 392 -9.94 7.50 9.64
CA LEU A 392 -9.64 6.14 9.23
C LEU A 392 -10.80 5.23 9.59
N ALA A 393 -11.48 4.72 8.58
CA ALA A 393 -12.53 3.75 8.79
C ALA A 393 -11.92 2.43 9.32
N PRO A 394 -12.58 1.76 10.28
CA PRO A 394 -13.84 2.15 10.92
C PRO A 394 -13.71 3.07 12.16
N GLY A 395 -12.48 3.28 12.68
CA GLY A 395 -12.22 3.88 14.01
C GLY A 395 -12.33 5.42 14.12
N GLY A 396 -12.29 6.16 13.02
CA GLY A 396 -12.40 7.63 12.98
C GLY A 396 -11.06 8.37 12.95
N ARG A 397 -11.06 9.67 13.29
CA ARG A 397 -9.83 10.50 13.34
C ARG A 397 -8.98 10.13 14.55
N TYR A 398 -7.65 10.20 14.40
CA TYR A 398 -6.69 9.92 15.47
C TYR A 398 -6.71 8.46 15.97
N GLY A 399 -6.92 7.49 15.06
CA GLY A 399 -7.10 6.07 15.39
C GLY A 399 -5.92 5.38 16.11
N PHE A 400 -4.71 5.94 16.04
CA PHE A 400 -3.51 5.33 16.66
C PHE A 400 -2.96 6.12 17.86
N GLY A 401 -3.68 7.15 18.32
CA GLY A 401 -3.29 7.99 19.45
C GLY A 401 -3.86 9.40 19.33
N GLY A 402 -3.92 10.13 20.44
CA GLY A 402 -4.65 11.41 20.48
C GLY A 402 -3.91 12.64 19.94
N PRO A 403 -4.65 13.70 19.56
CA PRO A 403 -4.11 14.99 19.12
C PRO A 403 -3.15 15.63 20.15
N PRO A 404 -2.36 16.65 19.77
CA PRO A 404 -2.31 17.29 18.45
C PRO A 404 -1.44 16.53 17.45
N LEU A 405 -1.32 17.05 16.23
CA LEU A 405 -0.24 16.68 15.32
C LEU A 405 1.11 17.06 15.93
N ARG A 406 2.16 16.28 15.65
CA ARG A 406 3.48 16.49 16.26
C ARG A 406 4.60 16.30 15.25
N LEU A 407 5.64 17.12 15.33
CA LEU A 407 6.87 17.01 14.56
C LEU A 407 8.04 16.62 15.47
N ARG A 408 8.90 15.73 15.00
CA ARG A 408 10.23 15.49 15.59
C ARG A 408 11.28 15.64 14.49
N ALA A 409 12.21 16.58 14.67
CA ALA A 409 13.23 16.88 13.67
C ALA A 409 14.57 17.16 14.36
N GLN A 410 15.64 16.55 13.86
CA GLN A 410 16.99 16.71 14.38
C GLN A 410 17.94 16.91 13.19
N LEU A 411 18.53 18.10 13.09
CA LEU A 411 19.56 18.42 12.12
C LEU A 411 20.92 18.30 12.80
N GLU A 412 21.78 17.45 12.27
CA GLU A 412 23.14 17.25 12.74
C GLU A 412 24.14 17.87 11.76
N LEU A 413 25.09 18.65 12.26
CA LEU A 413 26.14 19.32 11.51
C LEU A 413 27.51 18.80 11.96
N ASP A 414 28.27 18.22 11.04
CA ASP A 414 29.67 17.90 11.25
C ASP A 414 30.53 18.98 10.60
N TYR A 415 31.43 19.60 11.35
CA TYR A 415 32.32 20.65 10.86
C TYR A 415 33.66 20.10 10.39
N VAL A 416 34.37 20.87 9.56
CA VAL A 416 35.71 20.52 9.05
C VAL A 416 36.74 20.42 10.17
N ASP A 417 36.57 21.17 11.27
CA ASP A 417 37.44 21.12 12.46
C ASP A 417 37.17 19.91 13.37
N GLY A 418 36.23 19.03 12.99
CA GLY A 418 35.86 17.83 13.75
C GLY A 418 34.80 18.05 14.81
N GLN A 419 34.31 19.28 15.01
CA GLN A 419 33.19 19.52 15.93
C GLN A 419 31.86 19.04 15.35
N HIS A 420 30.92 18.75 16.25
CA HIS A 420 29.58 18.29 15.94
C HIS A 420 28.55 19.17 16.65
N GLU A 421 27.50 19.56 15.94
CA GLU A 421 26.40 20.37 16.47
C GLU A 421 25.06 19.73 16.11
N ILE A 422 24.11 19.82 17.04
CA ILE A 422 22.76 19.30 16.88
C ILE A 422 21.76 20.45 17.03
N VAL A 423 21.00 20.70 15.96
CA VAL A 423 19.84 21.58 15.96
C VAL A 423 18.60 20.70 16.14
N ALA A 424 18.11 20.62 17.37
CA ALA A 424 16.95 19.83 17.77
C ALA A 424 15.79 20.72 18.26
N PRO A 425 14.58 20.17 18.51
CA PRO A 425 13.47 20.98 18.95
C PRO A 425 13.57 21.40 20.41
N ASP A 426 13.38 22.70 20.65
CA ASP A 426 13.48 23.42 21.92
C ASP A 426 12.53 24.65 21.91
N GLN A 427 12.74 25.60 22.82
CA GLN A 427 11.96 26.85 22.92
C GLN A 427 12.11 27.79 21.72
N GLY A 428 12.99 27.51 20.75
CA GLY A 428 13.26 28.35 19.57
C GLY A 428 12.37 28.08 18.35
N TRP A 429 11.44 27.11 18.43
CA TRP A 429 10.48 26.86 17.36
C TRP A 429 9.28 27.83 17.43
N SER A 430 8.78 28.21 16.26
CA SER A 430 7.53 28.97 16.11
C SER A 430 6.56 28.24 15.19
N VAL A 431 5.26 28.47 15.41
CA VAL A 431 4.16 27.85 14.68
C VAL A 431 3.19 28.90 14.17
N ALA A 432 2.66 28.66 12.98
CA ALA A 432 1.56 29.42 12.39
C ALA A 432 0.63 28.49 11.60
N ARG A 433 -0.57 28.95 11.27
CA ARG A 433 -1.45 28.25 10.32
C ARG A 433 -0.91 28.38 8.90
N SER A 434 -1.06 27.33 8.09
CA SER A 434 -0.79 27.39 6.66
C SER A 434 -2.01 27.87 5.85
N SER A 435 -1.84 27.98 4.54
CA SER A 435 -2.95 28.17 3.59
C SER A 435 -3.83 26.92 3.44
N ILE A 436 -3.36 25.75 3.87
CA ILE A 436 -4.18 24.53 3.93
C ILE A 436 -5.06 24.64 5.18
N THR A 437 -6.35 24.88 4.96
CA THR A 437 -7.36 25.11 6.00
C THR A 437 -8.11 23.86 6.42
N TYR A 438 -8.05 22.81 5.59
CA TYR A 438 -8.52 21.46 5.88
C TYR A 438 -7.65 20.47 5.10
N SER A 439 -7.33 19.33 5.70
CA SER A 439 -6.51 18.28 5.10
C SER A 439 -7.03 16.95 5.64
N ASP A 440 -7.33 16.00 4.77
CA ASP A 440 -7.67 14.62 5.17
C ASP A 440 -7.40 13.67 4.01
N ILE A 441 -6.94 12.46 4.30
CA ILE A 441 -6.62 11.47 3.27
C ILE A 441 -7.86 11.08 2.46
N TYR A 442 -9.05 10.94 3.06
CA TYR A 442 -10.26 10.51 2.36
C TYR A 442 -11.05 11.69 1.81
N ASP A 443 -11.13 12.78 2.57
CA ASP A 443 -12.02 13.88 2.22
C ASP A 443 -11.42 14.89 1.25
N GLY A 444 -10.08 15.01 1.21
CA GLY A 444 -9.36 15.95 0.35
C GLY A 444 -8.76 17.13 1.10
N GLU A 445 -8.36 18.17 0.36
CA GLU A 445 -7.67 19.34 0.90
C GLU A 445 -8.40 20.64 0.53
N ASP A 446 -8.64 21.52 1.52
CA ASP A 446 -9.19 22.86 1.28
C ASP A 446 -8.09 23.92 1.50
N VAL A 447 -7.74 24.65 0.44
CA VAL A 447 -6.67 25.65 0.42
C VAL A 447 -7.23 27.05 0.19
N ASP A 448 -6.84 27.99 1.03
CA ASP A 448 -7.06 29.42 0.83
C ASP A 448 -5.75 30.12 0.49
N ALA A 449 -5.53 30.38 -0.80
CA ALA A 449 -4.27 30.96 -1.27
C ALA A 449 -4.06 32.39 -0.77
N ARG A 450 -5.11 33.07 -0.27
CA ARG A 450 -4.98 34.39 0.37
C ARG A 450 -4.20 34.33 1.69
N LEU A 451 -4.09 33.14 2.28
CA LEU A 451 -3.37 32.88 3.54
C LEU A 451 -1.93 32.41 3.32
N GLU A 452 -1.46 32.31 2.07
CA GLU A 452 -0.07 31.95 1.79
C GLU A 452 0.91 32.93 2.47
N GLN A 453 2.03 32.39 2.93
CA GLN A 453 3.09 33.16 3.60
C GLN A 453 4.40 32.97 2.83
N PRO A 454 4.60 33.65 1.70
CA PRO A 454 5.79 33.46 0.87
C PRO A 454 7.08 33.67 1.65
N GLY A 455 8.03 32.77 1.48
CA GLY A 455 9.34 32.87 2.13
C GLY A 455 9.36 32.51 3.62
N TRP A 456 8.26 32.04 4.22
CA TRP A 456 8.19 31.68 5.65
C TRP A 456 9.34 30.76 6.13
N ALA A 457 9.83 29.90 5.23
CA ALA A 457 10.93 28.98 5.45
C ALA A 457 12.33 29.58 5.14
N THR A 458 12.47 30.91 5.13
CA THR A 458 13.75 31.62 4.92
C THR A 458 14.09 32.52 6.12
N VAL A 459 15.36 32.92 6.26
CA VAL A 459 15.82 33.85 7.31
C VAL A 459 15.40 35.30 7.07
N SER A 460 15.13 35.68 5.81
CA SER A 460 14.66 37.02 5.45
C SER A 460 13.18 37.26 5.78
N PHE A 461 12.44 36.20 6.14
CA PHE A 461 11.04 36.32 6.52
C PHE A 461 10.91 36.81 7.96
N ASP A 462 10.26 37.95 8.10
CA ASP A 462 9.89 38.56 9.37
C ASP A 462 8.51 38.04 9.81
N PRO A 463 8.44 37.18 10.84
CA PRO A 463 7.17 36.62 11.30
C PRO A 463 6.31 37.68 11.98
N ASP A 464 5.07 37.84 11.51
CA ASP A 464 4.06 38.73 12.08
C ASP A 464 3.29 38.09 13.25
N ASP A 465 2.20 38.72 13.69
CA ASP A 465 1.36 38.29 14.81
C ASP A 465 0.63 36.95 14.58
N ARG A 466 0.68 36.39 13.36
CA ARG A 466 0.18 35.04 13.06
C ARG A 466 1.10 33.94 13.59
N TRP A 467 2.35 34.28 13.92
CA TRP A 467 3.34 33.36 14.46
C TRP A 467 3.41 33.44 15.98
N GLU A 468 3.44 32.27 16.61
CA GLU A 468 3.61 32.16 18.06
C GLU A 468 4.66 31.10 18.40
N ALA A 469 5.16 31.11 19.63
CA ALA A 469 6.11 30.12 20.10
C ALA A 469 5.48 28.71 20.08
N ALA A 470 6.11 27.79 19.38
CA ALA A 470 5.70 26.39 19.37
C ALA A 470 6.06 25.75 20.72
N ARG A 471 5.33 24.70 21.09
CA ARG A 471 5.53 24.02 22.38
C ARG A 471 5.96 22.58 22.19
N THR A 472 6.85 22.13 23.06
CA THR A 472 7.09 20.70 23.23
C THR A 472 5.82 20.04 23.78
N VAL A 473 5.45 18.90 23.23
CA VAL A 473 4.29 18.11 23.62
C VAL A 473 4.76 16.74 24.07
N GLU A 474 4.25 16.28 25.20
CA GLU A 474 4.50 14.91 25.65
C GLU A 474 3.79 13.92 24.73
N THR A 475 4.49 12.83 24.42
CA THR A 475 3.99 11.75 23.57
C THR A 475 4.25 10.45 24.30
N SER A 476 3.28 9.55 24.31
CA SER A 476 3.48 8.18 24.83
C SER A 476 4.73 7.56 24.19
N PRO A 477 5.52 6.79 24.95
CA PRO A 477 6.71 6.14 24.41
C PRO A 477 6.34 5.32 23.17
N VAL A 478 7.02 5.61 22.05
CA VAL A 478 6.81 4.96 20.76
C VAL A 478 8.15 4.69 20.11
N ALA A 479 8.29 3.53 19.46
CA ALA A 479 9.54 3.18 18.80
C ALA A 479 9.78 4.06 17.56
N MET A 480 10.91 4.74 17.51
CA MET A 480 11.36 5.50 16.33
C MET A 480 12.20 4.60 15.44
N VAL A 481 11.71 4.25 14.26
CA VAL A 481 12.40 3.30 13.37
C VAL A 481 12.77 3.97 12.06
N GLY A 482 14.01 3.79 11.63
CA GLY A 482 14.47 4.35 10.37
C GLY A 482 13.78 3.68 9.17
N SER A 483 13.32 4.50 8.23
CA SER A 483 12.56 4.03 7.06
C SER A 483 13.46 3.31 6.06
N ALA A 484 13.46 1.99 6.10
CA ALA A 484 14.11 1.11 5.13
C ALA A 484 13.10 0.64 4.05
N VAL A 485 12.41 1.60 3.41
CA VAL A 485 11.49 1.34 2.29
C VAL A 485 11.48 2.54 1.33
N GLN A 486 11.22 2.27 0.06
CA GLN A 486 11.05 3.31 -0.97
C GLN A 486 9.92 4.29 -0.57
N PRO A 487 10.15 5.62 -0.65
CA PRO A 487 9.16 6.62 -0.28
C PRO A 487 7.95 6.62 -1.21
N ILE A 488 6.86 7.20 -0.72
CA ILE A 488 5.78 7.65 -1.61
C ILE A 488 6.27 8.90 -2.38
N THR A 489 6.15 8.91 -3.70
CA THR A 489 6.61 10.01 -4.57
C THR A 489 5.62 10.29 -5.70
N ALA A 490 5.76 11.45 -6.34
CA ALA A 490 5.10 11.76 -7.60
C ALA A 490 5.81 11.01 -8.74
N SER A 491 5.24 9.88 -9.16
CA SER A 491 5.91 8.91 -10.03
C SER A 491 5.84 9.22 -11.53
N LEU A 492 4.72 9.78 -12.00
CA LEU A 492 4.51 10.20 -13.39
C LEU A 492 3.35 11.20 -13.49
N THR A 493 3.29 11.95 -14.59
CA THR A 493 2.16 12.85 -14.89
C THR A 493 1.36 12.36 -16.10
N LEU A 494 0.04 12.60 -16.07
CA LEU A 494 -0.91 12.29 -17.15
C LEU A 494 -1.55 13.58 -17.66
N ARG A 495 -1.55 13.75 -18.98
CA ARG A 495 -2.27 14.84 -19.64
C ARG A 495 -3.75 14.46 -19.82
N PRO A 496 -4.67 15.44 -19.82
CA PRO A 496 -6.08 15.16 -20.06
C PRO A 496 -6.26 14.52 -21.44
N LYS A 497 -7.02 13.43 -21.50
CA LYS A 497 -7.48 12.81 -22.75
C LYS A 497 -8.65 13.59 -23.35
N ALA A 498 -9.53 14.13 -22.50
CA ALA A 498 -10.64 14.98 -22.91
C ALA A 498 -11.00 16.00 -21.81
N ILE A 499 -11.45 17.18 -22.21
CA ILE A 499 -12.02 18.22 -21.34
C ILE A 499 -13.42 18.54 -21.89
N SER A 500 -14.45 18.30 -21.10
CA SER A 500 -15.86 18.43 -21.49
C SER A 500 -16.55 19.55 -20.68
N PRO A 501 -16.86 20.70 -21.29
CA PRO A 501 -17.59 21.76 -20.61
C PRO A 501 -18.99 21.34 -20.17
N LYS A 502 -19.42 21.81 -18.99
CA LYS A 502 -20.78 21.63 -18.45
C LYS A 502 -21.59 22.94 -18.39
N GLY A 503 -20.95 24.07 -18.69
CA GLY A 503 -21.54 25.41 -18.55
C GLY A 503 -21.31 26.01 -17.17
N GLY A 504 -21.52 27.32 -17.01
CA GLY A 504 -21.40 28.00 -15.71
C GLY A 504 -20.01 27.94 -15.06
N GLY A 505 -18.93 27.78 -15.83
CA GLY A 505 -17.57 27.63 -15.30
C GLY A 505 -17.26 26.21 -14.78
N SER A 506 -18.05 25.21 -15.17
CA SER A 506 -17.85 23.80 -14.83
C SER A 506 -17.31 22.99 -16.02
N VAL A 507 -16.38 22.07 -15.75
CA VAL A 507 -15.80 21.12 -16.72
C VAL A 507 -15.62 19.74 -16.10
N VAL A 508 -15.69 18.69 -16.93
CA VAL A 508 -15.28 17.32 -16.58
C VAL A 508 -14.07 16.93 -17.41
N VAL A 509 -13.02 16.45 -16.75
CA VAL A 509 -11.76 16.03 -17.37
C VAL A 509 -11.62 14.51 -17.27
N ASP A 510 -11.37 13.84 -18.39
CA ASP A 510 -11.03 12.42 -18.47
C ASP A 510 -9.52 12.28 -18.70
N PHE A 511 -8.79 11.62 -17.80
CA PHE A 511 -7.35 11.32 -17.99
C PHE A 511 -7.10 10.03 -18.78
N GLY A 512 -8.15 9.28 -19.12
CA GLY A 512 -8.06 8.05 -19.91
C GLY A 512 -7.55 6.83 -19.15
N GLN A 513 -7.20 6.98 -17.87
CA GLN A 513 -6.67 5.97 -16.97
C GLN A 513 -7.20 6.23 -15.56
N ASN A 514 -7.61 5.18 -14.85
CA ASN A 514 -7.92 5.22 -13.42
C ASN A 514 -6.63 4.99 -12.60
N PHE A 515 -6.31 5.86 -11.64
CA PHE A 515 -5.07 5.82 -10.87
C PHE A 515 -5.24 6.48 -9.49
N ALA A 516 -4.24 6.35 -8.60
CA ALA A 516 -4.17 7.08 -7.34
C ALA A 516 -3.25 8.30 -7.43
N GLY A 517 -3.70 9.45 -6.92
CA GLY A 517 -2.93 10.69 -6.89
C GLY A 517 -3.81 11.93 -6.80
N TRP A 518 -3.45 12.99 -7.51
CA TRP A 518 -4.18 14.26 -7.53
C TRP A 518 -4.01 14.98 -8.85
N ILE A 519 -4.52 16.21 -8.96
CA ILE A 519 -4.24 17.10 -10.10
C ILE A 519 -3.36 18.28 -9.68
N ARG A 520 -2.58 18.78 -10.64
CA ARG A 520 -2.04 20.14 -10.64
C ARG A 520 -2.87 20.95 -11.60
N VAL A 521 -3.38 22.08 -11.15
CA VAL A 521 -4.21 22.96 -11.98
C VAL A 521 -3.75 24.40 -11.86
N ARG A 522 -3.78 25.10 -12.99
CA ARG A 522 -3.62 26.55 -13.06
C ARG A 522 -4.95 27.21 -13.33
N SER A 523 -5.16 28.36 -12.70
CA SER A 523 -6.35 29.17 -12.92
C SER A 523 -6.06 30.63 -12.64
N LYS A 524 -6.90 31.49 -13.21
CA LYS A 524 -6.92 32.93 -13.00
C LYS A 524 -8.34 33.36 -12.65
N GLY A 525 -8.48 34.29 -11.72
CA GLY A 525 -9.77 34.82 -11.29
C GLY A 525 -9.61 35.85 -10.18
N GLU A 526 -10.72 36.43 -9.73
CA GLU A 526 -10.73 37.37 -8.62
C GLU A 526 -10.35 36.71 -7.28
N ALA A 527 -9.75 37.50 -6.38
CA ALA A 527 -9.45 37.06 -5.02
C ALA A 527 -10.74 36.62 -4.30
N GLY A 528 -10.69 35.49 -3.60
CA GLY A 528 -11.85 34.90 -2.92
C GLY A 528 -12.71 34.00 -3.82
N ARG A 529 -12.43 33.92 -5.12
CA ARG A 529 -13.13 32.96 -6.00
C ARG A 529 -12.82 31.53 -5.57
N ARG A 530 -13.86 30.72 -5.39
CA ARG A 530 -13.77 29.31 -5.00
C ARG A 530 -13.81 28.40 -6.23
N ILE A 531 -12.81 27.54 -6.36
CA ILE A 531 -12.74 26.43 -7.31
C ILE A 531 -12.90 25.13 -6.51
N THR A 532 -13.72 24.20 -7.01
CA THR A 532 -13.97 22.92 -6.36
C THR A 532 -13.70 21.78 -7.34
N MET A 533 -12.96 20.77 -6.90
CA MET A 533 -12.47 19.67 -7.71
C MET A 533 -12.94 18.35 -7.10
N ARG A 534 -13.95 17.73 -7.71
CA ARG A 534 -14.50 16.43 -7.27
C ARG A 534 -13.89 15.31 -8.07
N PHE A 535 -13.48 14.24 -7.41
CA PHE A 535 -12.78 13.11 -8.01
C PHE A 535 -13.67 11.85 -8.03
N GLY A 536 -13.51 11.01 -9.06
CA GLY A 536 -14.36 9.84 -9.24
C GLY A 536 -13.86 8.86 -10.31
N GLU A 537 -14.23 7.60 -10.14
CA GLU A 537 -13.91 6.52 -11.08
C GLU A 537 -14.91 6.42 -12.23
N LEU A 538 -16.11 6.98 -12.03
CA LEU A 538 -17.27 6.82 -12.89
C LEU A 538 -17.88 8.17 -13.30
N LEU A 539 -18.67 8.12 -14.36
CA LEU A 539 -19.52 9.21 -14.80
C LEU A 539 -20.99 8.79 -14.74
N LYS A 540 -21.86 9.72 -14.40
CA LYS A 540 -23.31 9.58 -14.55
C LYS A 540 -23.71 9.61 -16.03
N PRO A 541 -24.95 9.22 -16.39
CA PRO A 541 -25.41 9.27 -17.78
C PRO A 541 -25.36 10.67 -18.43
N ASP A 542 -25.49 11.75 -17.64
CA ASP A 542 -25.34 13.14 -18.10
C ASP A 542 -23.86 13.59 -18.25
N GLY A 543 -22.92 12.67 -17.97
CA GLY A 543 -21.49 12.86 -18.00
C GLY A 543 -20.94 13.72 -16.86
N SER A 544 -21.71 14.02 -15.81
CA SER A 544 -21.19 14.56 -14.55
C SER A 544 -20.52 13.45 -13.74
N ILE A 545 -19.73 13.82 -12.73
CA ILE A 545 -19.01 12.83 -11.94
C ILE A 545 -19.95 11.99 -11.06
N ASP A 546 -19.65 10.70 -10.95
CA ASP A 546 -20.33 9.80 -10.03
C ASP A 546 -19.40 9.41 -8.87
N GLN A 547 -19.82 9.76 -7.65
CA GLN A 547 -19.10 9.47 -6.40
C GLN A 547 -19.86 8.44 -5.54
N SER A 548 -20.91 7.80 -6.07
CA SER A 548 -21.76 6.91 -5.26
C SER A 548 -21.04 5.66 -4.74
N ASN A 549 -19.89 5.30 -5.32
CA ASN A 549 -19.07 4.17 -4.86
C ASN A 549 -17.94 4.59 -3.90
N LEU A 550 -17.83 5.88 -3.57
CA LEU A 550 -16.84 6.41 -2.63
C LEU A 550 -17.34 6.38 -1.18
N ARG A 551 -18.63 6.08 -0.97
CA ARG A 551 -19.33 6.06 0.32
C ARG A 551 -19.14 7.40 1.06
N ALA A 552 -18.56 7.41 2.27
CA ALA A 552 -18.40 8.64 3.04
C ALA A 552 -17.22 9.51 2.59
N ALA A 553 -16.29 9.00 1.77
CA ALA A 553 -15.13 9.79 1.34
C ALA A 553 -15.57 10.96 0.46
N ARG A 554 -15.35 12.19 0.93
CA ARG A 554 -15.69 13.41 0.18
C ARG A 554 -14.91 13.50 -1.13
N ALA A 555 -13.67 13.01 -1.16
CA ALA A 555 -12.77 13.01 -2.32
C ALA A 555 -12.88 14.30 -3.15
N THR A 556 -12.72 15.45 -2.47
CA THR A 556 -12.92 16.77 -3.05
C THR A 556 -11.88 17.74 -2.53
N ASP A 557 -11.21 18.43 -3.45
CA ASP A 557 -10.30 19.52 -3.13
C ASP A 557 -10.96 20.87 -3.40
N THR A 558 -10.68 21.84 -2.53
CA THR A 558 -11.15 23.23 -2.67
C THR A 558 -9.97 24.18 -2.77
N TRP A 559 -10.07 25.14 -3.68
CA TRP A 559 -9.07 26.19 -3.82
C TRP A 559 -9.72 27.58 -3.88
N ILE A 560 -9.36 28.46 -2.96
CA ILE A 560 -9.75 29.87 -2.95
C ILE A 560 -8.59 30.70 -3.51
N LEU A 561 -8.84 31.42 -4.60
CA LEU A 561 -7.82 32.22 -5.28
C LEU A 561 -7.39 33.44 -4.48
N ARG A 562 -6.11 33.83 -4.59
CA ARG A 562 -5.57 35.07 -4.02
C ARG A 562 -5.76 36.30 -4.92
N GLY A 563 -6.13 36.10 -6.18
CA GLY A 563 -6.36 37.15 -7.17
C GLY A 563 -5.12 37.55 -7.97
N ASP A 564 -4.21 36.61 -8.24
CA ASP A 564 -3.00 36.91 -9.02
C ASP A 564 -3.33 37.25 -10.49
N ALA A 565 -2.81 38.38 -10.98
CA ALA A 565 -3.06 38.85 -12.33
C ALA A 565 -2.42 37.97 -13.41
N ALA A 566 -1.34 37.24 -13.10
CA ALA A 566 -0.66 36.37 -14.04
C ALA A 566 -1.36 35.00 -14.16
N SER A 567 -1.36 34.22 -13.08
CA SER A 567 -2.06 32.95 -12.88
C SER A 567 -1.66 32.41 -11.51
N GLU A 568 -2.51 31.58 -10.92
CA GLU A 568 -2.18 30.83 -9.72
C GLU A 568 -2.08 29.34 -10.03
N ARG A 569 -1.50 28.56 -9.10
CA ARG A 569 -1.38 27.10 -9.20
C ARG A 569 -1.88 26.46 -7.92
N PHE A 570 -2.62 25.37 -8.06
CA PHE A 570 -3.01 24.48 -6.99
C PHE A 570 -2.37 23.10 -7.15
N GLU A 571 -1.92 22.55 -6.02
CA GLU A 571 -1.50 21.16 -5.85
C GLU A 571 -1.67 20.81 -4.38
N PRO A 572 -2.39 19.73 -4.02
CA PRO A 572 -2.56 19.34 -2.63
C PRO A 572 -1.26 18.75 -2.06
N SER A 573 -1.13 18.73 -0.73
CA SER A 573 0.07 18.24 -0.05
C SER A 573 -0.14 16.98 0.80
N PHE A 574 -1.34 16.81 1.37
CA PHE A 574 -1.59 15.84 2.44
C PHE A 574 -2.82 14.95 2.20
N THR A 575 -3.23 14.80 0.94
CA THR A 575 -4.32 13.91 0.52
C THR A 575 -3.97 13.16 -0.76
N TYR A 576 -4.79 12.20 -1.17
CA TYR A 576 -4.79 11.61 -2.50
C TYR A 576 -6.16 11.02 -2.81
N HIS A 577 -6.44 10.81 -4.10
CA HIS A 577 -7.71 10.31 -4.62
C HIS A 577 -7.46 9.17 -5.59
N GLY A 578 -8.34 8.16 -5.62
CA GLY A 578 -8.42 7.18 -6.69
C GLY A 578 -9.43 7.61 -7.75
N PHE A 579 -8.98 7.96 -8.96
CA PHE A 579 -9.86 8.52 -9.98
C PHE A 579 -9.36 8.33 -11.41
N ARG A 580 -10.31 8.43 -12.34
CA ARG A 580 -10.06 8.66 -13.77
C ARG A 580 -10.57 10.03 -14.22
N TYR A 581 -11.65 10.48 -13.58
CA TYR A 581 -12.35 11.71 -13.92
C TYR A 581 -12.22 12.71 -12.78
N VAL A 582 -12.13 13.99 -13.12
CA VAL A 582 -12.29 15.10 -12.19
C VAL A 582 -13.30 16.08 -12.74
N GLN A 583 -14.25 16.50 -11.91
CA GLN A 583 -15.15 17.61 -12.21
C GLN A 583 -14.65 18.86 -11.50
N ILE A 584 -14.41 19.91 -12.26
CA ILE A 584 -13.91 21.20 -11.75
C ILE A 584 -15.01 22.24 -11.94
N ASP A 585 -15.46 22.82 -10.83
CA ASP A 585 -16.49 23.85 -10.78
C ASP A 585 -15.89 25.18 -10.32
N GLY A 586 -16.49 26.31 -10.73
CA GLY A 586 -16.09 27.64 -10.28
C GLY A 586 -14.97 28.30 -11.09
N LEU A 587 -14.61 27.79 -12.26
CA LEU A 587 -13.63 28.44 -13.15
C LEU A 587 -14.16 29.78 -13.69
N ALA A 588 -13.29 30.77 -13.87
CA ALA A 588 -13.64 32.06 -14.48
C ALA A 588 -13.69 32.01 -16.02
N GLY A 589 -12.99 31.04 -16.62
CA GLY A 589 -12.89 30.85 -18.07
C GLY A 589 -12.71 29.38 -18.45
N ALA A 590 -12.41 29.14 -19.72
CA ALA A 590 -12.14 27.79 -20.23
C ALA A 590 -10.82 27.25 -19.66
N LEU A 591 -10.79 25.95 -19.36
CA LEU A 591 -9.58 25.24 -18.93
C LEU A 591 -8.78 24.75 -20.16
N ALA A 592 -7.56 25.24 -20.33
CA ALA A 592 -6.70 24.73 -21.39
C ALA A 592 -6.07 23.36 -21.01
N PRO A 593 -5.80 22.46 -21.96
CA PRO A 593 -5.14 21.18 -21.67
C PRO A 593 -3.76 21.30 -21.01
N ASP A 594 -3.04 22.40 -21.25
CA ASP A 594 -1.75 22.66 -20.60
C ASP A 594 -1.89 23.22 -19.18
N ASP A 595 -3.09 23.66 -18.76
CA ASP A 595 -3.33 24.19 -17.41
C ASP A 595 -3.71 23.10 -16.40
N ILE A 596 -3.78 21.84 -16.82
CA ILE A 596 -4.08 20.73 -15.94
C ILE A 596 -3.26 19.49 -16.29
N GLU A 597 -2.71 18.87 -15.25
CA GLU A 597 -2.15 17.53 -15.32
C GLU A 597 -2.56 16.72 -14.10
N ALA A 598 -2.68 15.41 -14.27
CA ALA A 598 -2.82 14.47 -13.18
C ALA A 598 -1.43 14.01 -12.73
N VAL A 599 -1.20 13.95 -11.42
CA VAL A 599 0.03 13.48 -10.80
C VAL A 599 -0.26 12.12 -10.17
N VAL A 600 0.41 11.06 -10.64
CA VAL A 600 0.27 9.72 -10.06
C VAL A 600 1.20 9.58 -8.88
N VAL A 601 0.64 9.28 -7.73
CA VAL A 601 1.36 9.17 -6.46
C VAL A 601 1.34 7.72 -5.99
N ARG A 602 2.49 7.21 -5.57
CA ARG A 602 2.67 5.81 -5.13
C ARG A 602 3.99 5.63 -4.39
N SER A 603 4.12 4.53 -3.66
CA SER A 603 5.45 4.03 -3.27
C SER A 603 6.33 3.82 -4.51
N SER A 604 7.54 4.37 -4.49
CA SER A 604 8.46 4.42 -5.62
C SER A 604 9.21 3.10 -5.84
N LEU A 605 8.48 1.99 -5.81
CA LEU A 605 9.01 0.65 -6.06
C LEU A 605 9.49 0.57 -7.53
N PRO A 606 10.71 0.09 -7.80
CA PRO A 606 11.18 -0.15 -9.16
C PRO A 606 10.26 -1.11 -9.91
N GLU A 607 9.90 -0.82 -11.16
CA GLU A 607 9.19 -1.77 -12.01
C GLU A 607 10.18 -2.78 -12.60
N THR A 608 10.00 -4.05 -12.26
CA THR A 608 10.94 -5.13 -12.59
C THR A 608 10.44 -6.03 -13.72
N GLY A 609 9.14 -6.03 -14.01
CA GLY A 609 8.51 -6.91 -15.00
C GLY A 609 7.86 -6.18 -16.16
N GLN A 610 8.07 -6.70 -17.36
CA GLN A 610 7.37 -6.27 -18.57
C GLN A 610 6.86 -7.50 -19.32
N LEU A 611 5.56 -7.57 -19.58
CA LEU A 611 4.93 -8.66 -20.31
C LEU A 611 4.55 -8.21 -21.74
N LYS A 612 4.85 -9.05 -22.73
CA LYS A 612 4.52 -8.79 -24.14
C LYS A 612 3.81 -10.00 -24.74
N LEU A 613 2.50 -9.89 -24.91
CA LEU A 613 1.64 -10.96 -25.44
C LEU A 613 1.02 -10.56 -26.77
N GLY A 614 0.93 -11.51 -27.70
CA GLY A 614 0.31 -11.34 -29.02
C GLY A 614 -1.22 -11.35 -29.02
N GLN A 615 -1.87 -11.09 -27.88
CA GLN A 615 -3.32 -11.07 -27.73
C GLN A 615 -3.76 -9.91 -26.85
N TYR A 616 -4.82 -9.21 -27.28
CA TYR A 616 -5.27 -7.96 -26.67
C TYR A 616 -5.76 -8.14 -25.23
N VAL A 617 -6.64 -9.12 -24.98
CA VAL A 617 -7.25 -9.34 -23.67
C VAL A 617 -6.21 -9.62 -22.57
N PRO A 618 -5.33 -10.64 -22.67
CA PRO A 618 -4.35 -10.91 -21.63
C PRO A 618 -3.29 -9.80 -21.51
N GLN A 619 -2.93 -9.12 -22.60
CA GLN A 619 -2.04 -7.94 -22.54
C GLN A 619 -2.68 -6.81 -21.72
N ARG A 620 -3.97 -6.52 -21.95
CA ARG A 620 -4.70 -5.48 -21.21
C ARG A 620 -4.97 -5.90 -19.76
N LEU A 621 -5.21 -7.17 -19.49
CA LEU A 621 -5.38 -7.70 -18.14
C LEU A 621 -4.13 -7.42 -17.29
N TRP A 622 -2.94 -7.74 -17.80
CA TRP A 622 -1.69 -7.41 -17.10
C TRP A 622 -1.52 -5.91 -16.88
N LEU A 623 -1.74 -5.08 -17.92
CA LEU A 623 -1.62 -3.63 -17.79
C LEU A 623 -2.59 -3.05 -16.75
N ASN A 624 -3.83 -3.52 -16.73
CA ASN A 624 -4.82 -3.11 -15.74
C ASN A 624 -4.39 -3.54 -14.32
N GLY A 625 -3.85 -4.76 -14.15
CA GLY A 625 -3.30 -5.22 -12.88
C GLY A 625 -2.11 -4.40 -12.41
N LEU A 626 -1.20 -4.03 -13.32
CA LEU A 626 -0.07 -3.15 -13.01
C LEU A 626 -0.56 -1.77 -12.54
N TRP A 627 -1.55 -1.16 -13.21
CA TRP A 627 -2.13 0.11 -12.78
C TRP A 627 -2.85 0.01 -11.43
N SER A 628 -3.53 -1.11 -11.15
CA SER A 628 -4.12 -1.33 -9.83
C SER A 628 -3.07 -1.47 -8.74
N GLN A 629 -1.97 -2.18 -8.99
CA GLN A 629 -0.84 -2.23 -8.07
C GLN A 629 -0.22 -0.83 -7.83
N ARG A 630 0.02 -0.06 -8.89
CA ARG A 630 0.53 1.32 -8.79
C ARG A 630 -0.35 2.18 -7.88
N SER A 631 -1.66 2.04 -8.02
CA SER A 631 -2.63 2.85 -7.28
C SER A 631 -2.70 2.48 -5.80
N ASN A 632 -2.54 1.18 -5.51
CA ASN A 632 -2.80 0.66 -4.18
C ASN A 632 -1.55 0.45 -3.32
N PHE A 633 -0.35 0.59 -3.87
CA PHE A 633 0.89 0.53 -3.10
C PHE A 633 1.24 1.95 -2.62
N MET A 634 0.60 2.37 -1.53
CA MET A 634 0.68 3.72 -0.95
C MET A 634 1.21 3.66 0.48
N GLY A 635 2.47 3.26 0.64
CA GLY A 635 3.09 2.98 1.95
C GLY A 635 2.64 1.68 2.61
N ILE A 636 1.45 1.17 2.24
CA ILE A 636 0.90 -0.16 2.53
C ILE A 636 0.17 -0.69 1.27
N PRO A 637 -0.06 -2.01 1.13
CA PRO A 637 -0.84 -2.58 0.03
C PRO A 637 -2.34 -2.45 0.32
N THR A 638 -2.92 -1.32 -0.07
CA THR A 638 -4.34 -1.01 0.13
C THR A 638 -5.26 -1.88 -0.72
N ASP A 639 -6.48 -2.17 -0.28
CA ASP A 639 -7.48 -2.85 -1.10
C ASP A 639 -7.89 -1.99 -2.31
N CYS A 640 -8.19 -0.72 -2.05
CA CYS A 640 -8.60 0.25 -3.05
C CYS A 640 -8.13 1.68 -2.68
N PRO A 641 -8.03 2.63 -3.63
CA PRO A 641 -7.39 3.93 -3.36
C PRO A 641 -8.38 5.12 -3.25
N GLN A 642 -9.68 4.90 -3.37
CA GLN A 642 -10.69 5.95 -3.62
C GLN A 642 -11.68 6.17 -2.46
N ARG A 643 -12.28 5.11 -1.92
CA ARG A 643 -13.35 5.19 -0.91
C ARG A 643 -12.79 5.36 0.50
N ASP A 644 -13.67 5.48 1.47
CA ASP A 644 -13.43 5.51 2.93
C ASP A 644 -12.96 4.14 3.47
N GLU A 645 -11.87 3.59 2.91
CA GLU A 645 -11.28 2.30 3.33
C GLU A 645 -9.77 2.35 3.22
N ARG A 646 -9.20 2.06 2.04
CA ARG A 646 -7.77 2.17 1.75
C ARG A 646 -6.91 1.43 2.77
N LEU A 647 -7.38 0.27 3.21
CA LEU A 647 -6.81 -0.49 4.31
C LEU A 647 -5.87 -1.57 3.77
N GLY A 648 -4.85 -1.93 4.55
CA GLY A 648 -3.93 -3.02 4.23
C GLY A 648 -4.57 -4.39 4.42
N TRP A 649 -5.59 -4.71 3.62
CA TRP A 649 -6.32 -5.96 3.67
C TRP A 649 -5.42 -7.14 3.33
N MET A 650 -5.36 -8.07 4.29
CA MET A 650 -4.40 -9.17 4.23
C MET A 650 -4.74 -10.15 3.09
N GLY A 651 -6.01 -10.54 2.95
CA GLY A 651 -6.43 -11.50 1.92
C GLY A 651 -6.13 -11.02 0.50
N ASP A 652 -6.39 -9.73 0.24
CA ASP A 652 -6.06 -9.06 -1.02
C ASP A 652 -4.55 -9.11 -1.29
N ALA A 653 -3.73 -8.74 -0.32
CA ALA A 653 -2.28 -8.77 -0.45
C ALA A 653 -1.79 -10.20 -0.76
N HIS A 654 -2.28 -11.21 -0.05
CA HIS A 654 -1.92 -12.60 -0.28
C HIS A 654 -2.21 -13.06 -1.70
N VAL A 655 -3.42 -12.87 -2.21
CA VAL A 655 -3.80 -13.41 -3.52
C VAL A 655 -3.01 -12.76 -4.66
N PHE A 656 -2.59 -11.50 -4.50
CA PHE A 656 -1.92 -10.74 -5.55
C PHE A 656 -0.38 -10.76 -5.47
N TRP A 657 0.22 -11.20 -4.36
CA TRP A 657 1.65 -10.97 -4.11
C TRP A 657 2.59 -11.60 -5.16
N ASP A 658 2.24 -12.75 -5.75
CA ASP A 658 3.06 -13.33 -6.83
C ASP A 658 3.11 -12.43 -8.07
N ALA A 659 1.97 -11.88 -8.49
CA ALA A 659 1.91 -10.89 -9.57
C ALA A 659 2.63 -9.60 -9.19
N ALA A 660 2.45 -9.13 -7.95
CA ALA A 660 3.06 -7.91 -7.46
C ALA A 660 4.60 -7.94 -7.55
N CYS A 661 5.18 -9.08 -7.14
CA CYS A 661 6.60 -9.39 -7.17
C CYS A 661 7.20 -9.51 -8.59
N PHE A 662 6.39 -9.83 -9.60
CA PHE A 662 6.84 -9.75 -10.99
C PHE A 662 6.82 -8.32 -11.51
N ASN A 663 5.77 -7.58 -11.20
CA ASN A 663 5.58 -6.22 -11.71
C ASN A 663 6.58 -5.22 -11.13
N MET A 664 6.85 -5.30 -9.83
CA MET A 664 7.71 -4.35 -9.11
C MET A 664 8.61 -5.06 -8.09
N ASP A 665 9.75 -4.45 -7.74
CA ASP A 665 10.56 -4.90 -6.60
C ASP A 665 9.87 -4.52 -5.29
N THR A 666 9.24 -5.52 -4.68
CA THR A 666 8.48 -5.43 -3.44
C THR A 666 9.28 -5.84 -2.21
N ALA A 667 10.57 -6.19 -2.29
CA ALA A 667 11.29 -6.82 -1.18
C ALA A 667 11.31 -5.98 0.10
N ALA A 668 11.77 -4.73 0.02
CA ALA A 668 11.79 -3.80 1.17
C ALA A 668 10.36 -3.46 1.65
N PHE A 669 9.42 -3.33 0.71
CA PHE A 669 8.01 -3.07 1.00
C PHE A 669 7.33 -4.23 1.74
N THR A 670 7.63 -5.48 1.37
CA THR A 670 7.17 -6.67 2.10
C THR A 670 7.72 -6.68 3.52
N ARG A 671 9.01 -6.40 3.73
CA ARG A 671 9.60 -6.35 5.08
C ARG A 671 8.95 -5.29 5.95
N LYS A 672 8.69 -4.08 5.40
CA LYS A 672 7.95 -3.03 6.09
C LYS A 672 6.53 -3.47 6.43
N PHE A 673 5.76 -3.94 5.44
CA PHE A 673 4.36 -4.32 5.66
C PHE A 673 4.22 -5.48 6.64
N MET A 674 5.11 -6.48 6.55
CA MET A 674 5.12 -7.60 7.49
C MET A 674 5.46 -7.17 8.92
N ARG A 675 6.15 -6.03 9.11
CA ARG A 675 6.32 -5.45 10.44
C ARG A 675 4.99 -4.91 10.98
N ASP A 676 4.23 -4.19 10.16
CA ASP A 676 2.89 -3.72 10.52
C ASP A 676 1.97 -4.90 10.90
N VAL A 677 2.06 -6.01 10.15
CA VAL A 677 1.34 -7.26 10.44
C VAL A 677 1.71 -7.84 11.81
N ARG A 678 3.00 -7.86 12.18
CA ARG A 678 3.43 -8.32 13.51
C ARG A 678 2.94 -7.41 14.62
N ASP A 679 2.97 -6.10 14.40
CA ASP A 679 2.51 -5.11 15.38
C ASP A 679 1.00 -5.24 15.65
N GLY A 680 0.25 -5.60 14.61
CA GLY A 680 -1.17 -5.97 14.70
C GLY A 680 -1.44 -7.37 15.29
N GLN A 681 -0.44 -8.25 15.42
CA GLN A 681 -0.66 -9.60 15.91
C GLN A 681 -1.17 -9.60 17.36
N ARG A 682 -2.26 -10.32 17.60
CA ARG A 682 -2.89 -10.42 18.92
C ARG A 682 -2.06 -11.28 19.87
N ALA A 683 -2.31 -11.14 21.17
CA ALA A 683 -1.61 -11.87 22.22
C ALA A 683 -1.80 -13.40 22.12
N ASP A 684 -2.94 -13.86 21.58
CA ASP A 684 -3.24 -15.27 21.34
C ASP A 684 -2.59 -15.85 20.07
N GLY A 685 -1.86 -15.04 19.30
CA GLY A 685 -1.15 -15.45 18.08
C GLY A 685 -1.92 -15.17 16.79
N ALA A 686 -3.19 -14.75 16.88
CA ALA A 686 -3.98 -14.41 15.71
C ALA A 686 -3.42 -13.18 14.97
N PHE A 687 -3.18 -13.31 13.67
CA PHE A 687 -2.97 -12.16 12.79
C PHE A 687 -4.31 -11.45 12.50
N PRO A 688 -4.28 -10.11 12.32
CA PRO A 688 -5.47 -9.33 12.02
C PRO A 688 -5.92 -9.52 10.56
N ASP A 689 -7.13 -9.02 10.25
CA ASP A 689 -7.66 -9.01 8.88
C ASP A 689 -7.07 -7.88 8.02
N ILE A 690 -6.70 -6.77 8.67
CA ILE A 690 -6.04 -5.59 8.09
C ILE A 690 -4.78 -5.24 8.87
N ALA A 691 -3.81 -4.61 8.23
CA ALA A 691 -2.64 -4.04 8.89
C ALA A 691 -2.23 -2.71 8.23
N PRO A 692 -1.92 -1.63 8.98
CA PRO A 692 -2.18 -1.45 10.43
C PRO A 692 -3.68 -1.51 10.78
N ASP A 693 -4.00 -1.91 12.00
CA ASP A 693 -5.38 -1.97 12.52
C ASP A 693 -5.58 -0.85 13.55
N THR A 694 -6.46 0.12 13.25
CA THR A 694 -6.76 1.29 14.11
C THR A 694 -7.57 0.94 15.34
N ASP A 695 -8.39 -0.12 15.29
CA ASP A 695 -9.28 -0.45 16.40
C ASP A 695 -9.64 -1.94 16.39
N ARG A 696 -9.01 -2.64 17.35
CA ARG A 696 -9.21 -4.06 17.62
C ARG A 696 -10.66 -4.41 18.02
N ALA A 697 -11.52 -3.41 18.27
CA ALA A 697 -12.93 -3.59 18.61
C ALA A 697 -13.84 -3.83 17.39
N HIS A 698 -13.43 -3.50 16.17
CA HIS A 698 -14.28 -3.69 14.99
C HIS A 698 -14.20 -5.12 14.42
N PHE A 699 -13.03 -5.75 14.49
CA PHE A 699 -12.82 -7.13 14.06
C PHE A 699 -12.67 -8.07 15.27
N THR A 700 -13.63 -8.02 16.20
CA THR A 700 -13.55 -8.73 17.50
C THR A 700 -13.73 -10.23 17.43
N GLN A 701 -14.10 -10.78 16.27
CA GLN A 701 -14.36 -12.20 16.16
C GLN A 701 -13.13 -13.00 16.62
N PRO A 702 -13.28 -14.01 17.50
CA PRO A 702 -12.14 -14.75 18.01
C PRO A 702 -11.36 -15.47 16.90
N GLY A 703 -10.02 -15.43 17.00
CA GLY A 703 -9.11 -16.07 16.07
C GLY A 703 -8.80 -15.24 14.83
N SER A 704 -8.55 -15.92 13.72
CA SER A 704 -8.04 -15.35 12.48
C SER A 704 -8.83 -15.81 11.27
N SER A 705 -9.07 -14.93 10.30
CA SER A 705 -9.82 -15.25 9.09
C SER A 705 -8.96 -16.05 8.11
N PRO A 706 -9.32 -17.29 7.73
CA PRO A 706 -8.53 -18.06 6.78
C PRO A 706 -8.55 -17.44 5.37
N GLY A 707 -7.42 -17.51 4.68
CA GLY A 707 -7.17 -16.82 3.41
C GLY A 707 -6.71 -15.38 3.59
N TRP A 708 -7.05 -14.73 4.71
CA TRP A 708 -6.59 -13.38 5.08
C TRP A 708 -5.39 -13.46 6.01
N ALA A 709 -5.55 -14.04 7.19
CA ALA A 709 -4.48 -14.10 8.18
C ALA A 709 -3.27 -14.94 7.73
N ASP A 710 -3.47 -15.92 6.85
CA ASP A 710 -2.41 -16.74 6.26
C ASP A 710 -1.37 -15.91 5.47
N THR A 711 -1.72 -14.70 5.07
CA THR A 711 -0.81 -13.68 4.51
C THR A 711 0.43 -13.50 5.39
N GLY A 712 0.27 -13.59 6.72
CA GLY A 712 1.39 -13.49 7.66
C GLY A 712 2.46 -14.57 7.48
N VAL A 713 2.14 -15.67 6.77
CA VAL A 713 3.06 -16.76 6.39
C VAL A 713 3.38 -16.73 4.90
N PHE A 714 2.38 -16.52 4.03
CA PHE A 714 2.56 -16.57 2.58
C PHE A 714 3.33 -15.38 2.02
N LEU A 715 3.26 -14.18 2.60
CA LEU A 715 4.06 -13.03 2.13
C LEU A 715 5.57 -13.23 2.35
N PRO A 716 6.04 -13.61 3.56
CA PRO A 716 7.44 -13.97 3.78
C PRO A 716 7.91 -15.07 2.83
N TRP A 717 7.11 -16.13 2.67
CA TRP A 717 7.43 -17.25 1.77
C TRP A 717 7.52 -16.80 0.31
N THR A 718 6.54 -16.05 -0.19
CA THR A 718 6.50 -15.57 -1.58
C THR A 718 7.65 -14.60 -1.87
N SER A 719 7.93 -13.69 -0.93
CA SER A 719 9.04 -12.74 -1.03
C SER A 719 10.39 -13.48 -1.07
N TRP A 720 10.60 -14.45 -0.18
CA TRP A 720 11.79 -15.28 -0.22
C TRP A 720 11.90 -16.09 -1.52
N ARG A 721 10.83 -16.73 -1.99
CA ARG A 721 10.84 -17.45 -3.28
C ARG A 721 11.20 -16.51 -4.45
N ARG A 722 10.73 -15.26 -4.42
CA ARG A 722 11.02 -14.26 -5.44
C ARG A 722 12.45 -13.73 -5.40
N TYR A 723 12.94 -13.39 -4.22
CA TYR A 723 14.15 -12.58 -4.01
C TYR A 723 15.31 -13.33 -3.35
N GLY A 724 15.07 -14.52 -2.81
CA GLY A 724 16.07 -15.36 -2.15
C GLY A 724 16.59 -14.85 -0.80
N ASP A 725 16.09 -13.71 -0.31
CA ASP A 725 16.47 -13.11 0.97
C ASP A 725 15.80 -13.84 2.14
N THR A 726 16.59 -14.36 3.07
CA THR A 726 16.10 -15.10 4.24
C THR A 726 15.83 -14.21 5.45
N ALA A 727 16.21 -12.92 5.44
CA ALA A 727 15.96 -12.00 6.53
C ALA A 727 14.45 -11.83 6.82
N VAL A 728 13.62 -11.78 5.77
CA VAL A 728 12.15 -11.72 5.93
C VAL A 728 11.56 -12.98 6.59
N ILE A 729 12.27 -14.10 6.56
CA ILE A 729 11.86 -15.30 7.29
C ILE A 729 12.27 -15.15 8.76
N ASP A 730 13.54 -14.82 9.00
CA ASP A 730 14.11 -14.75 10.34
C ASP A 730 13.44 -13.69 11.21
N GLU A 731 13.14 -12.52 10.64
CA GLU A 731 12.47 -11.41 11.31
C GLU A 731 11.04 -11.76 11.75
N HIS A 732 10.37 -12.69 11.07
CA HIS A 732 8.95 -12.98 11.26
C HIS A 732 8.67 -14.39 11.79
N TRP A 733 9.72 -15.21 11.99
CA TRP A 733 9.61 -16.62 12.35
C TRP A 733 8.71 -16.86 13.56
N GLU A 734 8.98 -16.19 14.68
CA GLU A 734 8.22 -16.36 15.93
C GLU A 734 6.73 -16.02 15.77
N ALA A 735 6.43 -14.94 15.03
CA ALA A 735 5.05 -14.53 14.77
C ALA A 735 4.30 -15.59 13.94
N MET A 736 4.95 -16.15 12.91
CA MET A 736 4.38 -17.24 12.10
C MET A 736 4.14 -18.52 12.92
N GLU A 737 5.07 -18.89 13.81
CA GLU A 737 4.88 -20.05 14.70
C GLU A 737 3.71 -19.85 15.65
N ARG A 738 3.61 -18.67 16.29
CA ARG A 738 2.49 -18.34 17.18
C ARG A 738 1.14 -18.39 16.48
N PHE A 739 1.08 -17.94 15.23
CA PHE A 739 -0.13 -18.02 14.41
C PHE A 739 -0.57 -19.46 14.14
N LEU A 740 0.31 -20.31 13.61
CA LEU A 740 -0.02 -21.72 13.35
C LEU A 740 -0.38 -22.48 14.63
N GLU A 741 0.32 -22.18 15.73
CA GLU A 741 0.03 -22.78 17.03
C GLU A 741 -1.35 -22.35 17.56
N SER A 742 -1.75 -21.09 17.37
CA SER A 742 -3.08 -20.60 17.76
C SER A 742 -4.21 -21.36 17.05
N ILE A 743 -4.03 -21.68 15.77
CA ILE A 743 -4.97 -22.51 14.99
C ILE A 743 -4.98 -23.94 15.53
N ARG A 744 -3.80 -24.53 15.73
CA ARG A 744 -3.64 -25.92 16.18
C ARG A 744 -4.29 -26.17 17.54
N VAL A 745 -4.07 -25.27 18.50
CA VAL A 745 -4.64 -25.37 19.85
C VAL A 745 -6.16 -25.28 19.82
N ALA A 746 -6.71 -24.42 18.97
CA ALA A 746 -8.16 -24.26 18.81
C ALA A 746 -8.82 -25.41 18.03
N ASN A 747 -8.05 -26.17 17.25
CA ASN A 747 -8.55 -27.19 16.32
C ASN A 747 -7.76 -28.51 16.46
N PRO A 748 -7.93 -29.25 17.57
CA PRO A 748 -7.17 -30.47 17.85
C PRO A 748 -7.49 -31.64 16.91
N ASP A 749 -8.63 -31.58 16.19
CA ASP A 749 -9.00 -32.55 15.15
C ASP A 749 -8.34 -32.26 13.78
N LEU A 750 -7.47 -31.24 13.72
CA LEU A 750 -6.73 -30.81 12.53
C LEU A 750 -7.62 -30.34 11.37
N LEU A 751 -8.80 -29.82 11.70
CA LEU A 751 -9.74 -29.18 10.78
C LEU A 751 -10.05 -27.79 11.33
N TRP A 752 -9.80 -26.72 10.57
CA TRP A 752 -9.97 -25.35 11.08
C TRP A 752 -11.45 -24.98 11.20
N LYS A 753 -12.10 -25.48 12.26
CA LYS A 753 -13.56 -25.41 12.50
C LYS A 753 -13.98 -24.30 13.46
N THR A 754 -13.07 -23.81 14.29
CA THR A 754 -13.35 -22.78 15.28
C THR A 754 -12.32 -21.66 15.25
N LYS A 755 -12.64 -20.52 15.85
CA LYS A 755 -11.79 -19.32 15.90
C LYS A 755 -11.31 -18.87 14.51
N ARG A 756 -12.25 -18.68 13.59
CA ARG A 756 -11.99 -18.29 12.19
C ARG A 756 -12.16 -16.78 11.94
N GLY A 757 -12.09 -15.94 12.96
CA GLY A 757 -12.27 -14.49 12.78
C GLY A 757 -13.59 -14.17 12.08
N ASN A 758 -13.58 -13.23 11.13
CA ASN A 758 -14.74 -12.86 10.34
C ASN A 758 -15.06 -13.85 9.21
N ASP A 759 -14.08 -14.69 8.83
CA ASP A 759 -14.25 -15.82 7.92
C ASP A 759 -14.95 -15.45 6.60
N TYR A 760 -14.27 -14.67 5.77
CA TYR A 760 -14.82 -14.15 4.50
C TYR A 760 -15.08 -15.25 3.45
N GLY A 761 -14.42 -16.41 3.57
CA GLY A 761 -14.53 -17.51 2.60
C GLY A 761 -13.98 -17.12 1.22
N ASP A 762 -14.51 -17.75 0.17
CA ASP A 762 -14.15 -17.41 -1.21
C ASP A 762 -14.89 -16.11 -1.66
N TRP A 763 -14.42 -14.99 -1.13
CA TRP A 763 -15.06 -13.68 -1.24
C TRP A 763 -15.36 -13.30 -2.70
N LEU A 764 -16.57 -12.78 -2.93
CA LEU A 764 -17.08 -12.40 -4.26
C LEU A 764 -17.11 -13.53 -5.30
N ALA A 765 -17.20 -14.79 -4.85
CA ALA A 765 -17.54 -15.91 -5.71
C ALA A 765 -18.90 -15.71 -6.41
N LEU A 766 -19.01 -16.15 -7.66
CA LEU A 766 -20.15 -15.85 -8.53
C LEU A 766 -21.46 -16.55 -8.12
N ASP A 767 -21.36 -17.64 -7.38
CA ASP A 767 -22.52 -18.36 -6.85
C ASP A 767 -23.04 -17.75 -5.53
N ALA A 768 -22.36 -16.73 -4.97
CA ALA A 768 -22.75 -16.06 -3.74
C ALA A 768 -23.92 -15.10 -3.99
N LYS A 769 -24.91 -15.04 -3.08
CA LYS A 769 -26.01 -14.07 -3.18
C LYS A 769 -25.61 -12.75 -2.52
N GLN A 770 -24.94 -12.83 -1.38
CA GLN A 770 -24.29 -11.75 -0.68
C GLN A 770 -22.78 -11.98 -0.61
N PRO A 771 -21.97 -10.91 -0.51
CA PRO A 771 -20.53 -11.05 -0.29
C PRO A 771 -20.23 -11.96 0.91
N GLY A 772 -19.41 -13.00 0.69
CA GLY A 772 -18.98 -13.93 1.73
C GLY A 772 -19.96 -15.05 2.08
N ASP A 773 -21.08 -15.18 1.35
CA ASP A 773 -21.92 -16.38 1.43
C ASP A 773 -21.06 -17.63 1.15
N PRO A 774 -21.27 -18.73 1.91
CA PRO A 774 -20.45 -19.94 1.76
C PRO A 774 -20.78 -20.70 0.46
N THR A 775 -20.16 -20.29 -0.64
CA THR A 775 -20.19 -21.03 -1.93
C THR A 775 -19.29 -22.28 -1.88
N THR A 776 -18.23 -22.20 -1.07
CA THR A 776 -17.34 -23.30 -0.69
C THR A 776 -17.40 -23.43 0.83
N PRO A 777 -17.42 -24.65 1.43
CA PRO A 777 -17.44 -24.79 2.88
C PRO A 777 -16.25 -24.05 3.51
N LYS A 778 -16.52 -23.12 4.44
CA LYS A 778 -15.48 -22.21 4.98
C LYS A 778 -14.43 -22.93 5.82
N ASP A 779 -14.81 -23.99 6.52
CA ASP A 779 -13.90 -24.87 7.25
C ASP A 779 -12.99 -25.68 6.31
N LEU A 780 -13.50 -26.10 5.15
CA LEU A 780 -12.69 -26.71 4.07
C LEU A 780 -11.64 -25.71 3.57
N VAL A 781 -12.06 -24.48 3.25
CA VAL A 781 -11.15 -23.40 2.83
C VAL A 781 -10.06 -23.18 3.87
N GLY A 782 -10.44 -22.98 5.14
CA GLY A 782 -9.47 -22.75 6.21
C GLY A 782 -8.51 -23.91 6.41
N THR A 783 -9.00 -25.15 6.39
CA THR A 783 -8.15 -26.33 6.54
C THR A 783 -7.15 -26.46 5.38
N ALA A 784 -7.56 -26.12 4.15
CA ALA A 784 -6.67 -26.13 2.99
C ALA A 784 -5.54 -25.10 3.11
N PHE A 785 -5.86 -23.86 3.50
CA PHE A 785 -4.84 -22.83 3.73
C PHE A 785 -3.91 -23.17 4.89
N TRP A 786 -4.42 -23.76 5.98
CA TRP A 786 -3.57 -24.18 7.10
C TRP A 786 -2.54 -25.25 6.69
N LYS A 787 -2.93 -26.20 5.84
CA LYS A 787 -2.01 -27.17 5.23
C LYS A 787 -0.94 -26.45 4.40
N GLY A 788 -1.36 -25.55 3.51
CA GLY A 788 -0.42 -24.76 2.68
C GLY A 788 0.55 -23.91 3.49
N ALA A 789 0.08 -23.29 4.58
CA ALA A 789 0.93 -22.53 5.49
C ALA A 789 1.95 -23.43 6.23
N ALA A 790 1.57 -24.65 6.59
CA ALA A 790 2.49 -25.62 7.16
C ALA A 790 3.58 -26.06 6.15
N ASP A 791 3.23 -26.25 4.87
CA ASP A 791 4.22 -26.52 3.82
C ASP A 791 5.19 -25.35 3.64
N ALA A 792 4.66 -24.12 3.56
CA ALA A 792 5.48 -22.91 3.47
C ALA A 792 6.45 -22.77 4.65
N MET A 793 5.98 -23.05 5.88
CA MET A 793 6.82 -23.06 7.08
C MET A 793 7.91 -24.13 7.03
N ALA A 794 7.63 -25.31 6.47
CA ALA A 794 8.64 -26.35 6.30
C ALA A 794 9.72 -25.96 5.28
N GLU A 795 9.34 -25.34 4.16
CA GLU A 795 10.30 -24.81 3.17
C GLU A 795 11.17 -23.69 3.75
N MET A 796 10.55 -22.72 4.45
CA MET A 796 11.27 -21.63 5.09
C MET A 796 12.20 -22.13 6.21
N ALA A 797 11.77 -23.11 7.00
CA ALA A 797 12.61 -23.78 8.00
C ALA A 797 13.85 -24.41 7.34
N GLN A 798 13.67 -25.06 6.19
CA GLN A 798 14.78 -25.66 5.46
C GLN A 798 15.75 -24.59 4.94
N ALA A 799 15.23 -23.49 4.38
CA ALA A 799 16.03 -22.39 3.86
C ALA A 799 16.90 -21.71 4.91
N THR A 800 16.46 -21.75 6.17
CA THR A 800 17.11 -21.07 7.30
C THR A 800 17.79 -22.03 8.28
N GLY A 801 17.92 -23.31 7.94
CA GLY A 801 18.64 -24.30 8.76
C GLY A 801 17.92 -24.79 10.01
N ARG A 802 16.60 -24.57 10.13
CA ARG A 802 15.78 -24.98 11.29
C ARG A 802 15.28 -26.43 11.16
N ALA A 803 16.20 -27.40 11.28
CA ALA A 803 15.91 -28.82 10.99
C ALA A 803 14.76 -29.45 11.81
N GLU A 804 14.56 -29.04 13.06
CA GLU A 804 13.44 -29.52 13.90
C GLU A 804 12.10 -29.00 13.40
N ALA A 805 12.04 -27.72 13.04
CA ALA A 805 10.85 -27.10 12.46
C ALA A 805 10.47 -27.75 11.12
N VAL A 806 11.45 -28.12 10.28
CA VAL A 806 11.19 -28.89 9.04
C VAL A 806 10.40 -30.17 9.35
N ARG A 807 10.87 -30.96 10.33
CA ARG A 807 10.18 -32.20 10.72
C ARG A 807 8.79 -31.93 11.29
N ARG A 808 8.66 -30.94 12.17
CA ARG A 808 7.38 -30.55 12.80
C ARG A 808 6.34 -30.15 11.76
N TYR A 809 6.68 -29.22 10.86
CA TYR A 809 5.71 -28.66 9.92
C TYR A 809 5.37 -29.62 8.78
N ARG A 810 6.30 -30.47 8.32
CA ARG A 810 5.97 -31.57 7.40
C ARG A 810 5.00 -32.56 8.03
N ALA A 811 5.26 -32.99 9.27
CA ALA A 811 4.36 -33.90 9.98
C ALA A 811 2.97 -33.29 10.20
N LEU A 812 2.90 -31.99 10.53
CA LEU A 812 1.64 -31.26 10.67
C LEU A 812 0.88 -31.19 9.33
N SER A 813 1.55 -30.80 8.25
CA SER A 813 0.97 -30.73 6.90
C SER A 813 0.37 -32.07 6.47
N GLU A 814 1.13 -33.16 6.62
CA GLU A 814 0.65 -34.51 6.29
C GLU A 814 -0.56 -34.93 7.16
N ALA A 815 -0.57 -34.55 8.44
CA ALA A 815 -1.66 -34.86 9.35
C ALA A 815 -2.94 -34.08 9.01
N ILE A 816 -2.82 -32.79 8.68
CA ILE A 816 -3.94 -31.97 8.19
C ILE A 816 -4.46 -32.55 6.88
N ALA A 817 -3.59 -32.93 5.94
CA ALA A 817 -4.00 -33.54 4.67
C ALA A 817 -4.79 -34.84 4.90
N ARG A 818 -4.37 -35.69 5.85
CA ARG A 818 -5.15 -36.90 6.22
C ARG A 818 -6.53 -36.54 6.77
N ALA A 819 -6.62 -35.58 7.70
CA ALA A 819 -7.89 -35.14 8.28
C ALA A 819 -8.83 -34.52 7.22
N PHE A 820 -8.28 -33.69 6.33
CA PHE A 820 -8.99 -33.09 5.21
C PHE A 820 -9.58 -34.16 4.29
N ASN A 821 -8.76 -35.13 3.85
CA ASN A 821 -9.22 -36.18 2.94
C ASN A 821 -10.33 -37.04 3.57
N GLN A 822 -10.21 -37.37 4.86
CA GLN A 822 -11.25 -38.13 5.58
C GLN A 822 -12.58 -37.36 5.69
N SER A 823 -12.51 -36.02 5.81
CA SER A 823 -13.69 -35.19 6.09
C SER A 823 -14.37 -34.65 4.83
N TYR A 824 -13.59 -34.35 3.80
CA TYR A 824 -14.05 -33.57 2.66
C TYR A 824 -13.86 -34.26 1.30
N VAL A 825 -13.19 -35.42 1.22
CA VAL A 825 -12.88 -36.06 -0.07
C VAL A 825 -13.57 -37.41 -0.17
N ARG A 826 -14.41 -37.56 -1.19
CA ARG A 826 -15.10 -38.82 -1.49
C ARG A 826 -14.19 -39.76 -2.31
N PRO A 827 -14.42 -41.08 -2.26
CA PRO A 827 -13.63 -42.06 -3.04
C PRO A 827 -13.65 -41.84 -4.56
N ASP A 828 -14.68 -41.16 -5.08
CA ASP A 828 -14.83 -40.84 -6.49
C ASP A 828 -14.20 -39.50 -6.88
N GLY A 829 -13.43 -38.87 -5.98
CA GLY A 829 -12.69 -37.63 -6.22
C GLY A 829 -13.53 -36.35 -6.07
N VAL A 830 -14.78 -36.43 -5.58
CA VAL A 830 -15.55 -35.22 -5.23
C VAL A 830 -14.96 -34.58 -3.96
N VAL A 831 -14.72 -33.27 -4.02
CA VAL A 831 -14.17 -32.48 -2.91
C VAL A 831 -15.26 -31.56 -2.35
N GLY A 832 -15.52 -31.65 -1.05
CA GLY A 832 -16.52 -30.86 -0.33
C GLY A 832 -17.90 -30.94 -0.99
N ASN A 833 -18.48 -29.77 -1.28
CA ASN A 833 -19.73 -29.63 -2.00
C ASN A 833 -19.60 -29.64 -3.53
N GLY A 834 -18.40 -29.92 -4.07
CA GLY A 834 -18.12 -29.89 -5.51
C GLY A 834 -17.97 -28.49 -6.11
N SER A 835 -17.73 -27.46 -5.29
CA SER A 835 -17.39 -26.11 -5.75
C SER A 835 -16.04 -26.07 -6.47
N GLN A 836 -15.89 -25.15 -7.43
CA GLN A 836 -14.63 -24.99 -8.17
C GLN A 836 -13.47 -24.64 -7.24
N THR A 837 -13.67 -23.73 -6.30
CA THR A 837 -12.64 -23.34 -5.32
C THR A 837 -12.24 -24.50 -4.41
N GLY A 838 -13.19 -25.35 -3.98
CA GLY A 838 -12.87 -26.56 -3.22
C GLY A 838 -11.90 -27.49 -3.96
N TYR A 839 -12.15 -27.75 -5.26
CA TYR A 839 -11.23 -28.54 -6.09
C TYR A 839 -9.89 -27.84 -6.29
N ILE A 840 -9.91 -26.54 -6.62
CA ILE A 840 -8.71 -25.74 -6.90
C ILE A 840 -7.77 -25.74 -5.70
N LEU A 841 -8.27 -25.43 -4.49
CA LEU A 841 -7.44 -25.40 -3.29
C LEU A 841 -6.88 -26.78 -2.93
N ALA A 842 -7.68 -27.84 -3.05
CA ALA A 842 -7.22 -29.20 -2.76
C ALA A 842 -6.15 -29.70 -3.74
N LEU A 843 -6.23 -29.29 -5.02
CA LEU A 843 -5.25 -29.62 -6.05
C LEU A 843 -3.97 -28.79 -5.91
N HIS A 844 -4.12 -27.48 -5.71
CA HIS A 844 -3.04 -26.50 -5.61
C HIS A 844 -2.15 -26.76 -4.38
N PHE A 845 -2.77 -26.92 -3.20
CA PHE A 845 -2.04 -27.23 -1.97
C PHE A 845 -1.68 -28.70 -1.84
N ASP A 846 -1.70 -29.49 -2.92
CA ASP A 846 -1.34 -30.91 -2.94
C ASP A 846 -1.90 -31.72 -1.75
N ILE A 847 -3.21 -31.61 -1.53
CA ILE A 847 -3.90 -32.25 -0.40
C ILE A 847 -4.36 -33.66 -0.80
N LEU A 848 -4.81 -33.82 -2.05
CA LEU A 848 -5.42 -35.05 -2.53
C LEU A 848 -4.39 -36.18 -2.74
N PRO A 849 -4.72 -37.44 -2.40
CA PRO A 849 -3.92 -38.59 -2.78
C PRO A 849 -3.70 -38.63 -4.30
N THR A 850 -2.51 -39.04 -4.75
CA THR A 850 -2.12 -39.08 -6.17
C THR A 850 -3.18 -39.70 -7.09
N PRO A 851 -3.84 -40.83 -6.75
CA PRO A 851 -4.87 -41.43 -7.62
C PRO A 851 -6.14 -40.59 -7.81
N LEU A 852 -6.45 -39.69 -6.87
CA LEU A 852 -7.66 -38.87 -6.90
C LEU A 852 -7.45 -37.49 -7.53
N ARG A 853 -6.19 -37.06 -7.73
CA ARG A 853 -5.87 -35.76 -8.34
C ARG A 853 -6.46 -35.62 -9.73
N ALA A 854 -6.28 -36.62 -10.60
CA ALA A 854 -6.84 -36.62 -11.95
C ALA A 854 -8.38 -36.57 -11.94
N ASN A 855 -9.02 -37.40 -11.09
CA ASN A 855 -10.48 -37.42 -10.96
C ASN A 855 -11.05 -36.07 -10.50
N ALA A 856 -10.39 -35.41 -9.54
CA ALA A 856 -10.80 -34.09 -9.06
C ALA A 856 -10.63 -33.01 -10.14
N ALA A 857 -9.53 -33.05 -10.90
CA ALA A 857 -9.30 -32.14 -12.02
C ALA A 857 -10.34 -32.32 -13.14
N ASP A 858 -10.66 -33.57 -13.50
CA ASP A 858 -11.70 -33.88 -14.49
C ASP A 858 -13.07 -33.35 -14.07
N ARG A 859 -13.40 -33.43 -12.77
CA ARG A 859 -14.64 -32.89 -12.21
C ARG A 859 -14.69 -31.37 -12.24
N LEU A 860 -13.58 -30.70 -11.89
CA LEU A 860 -13.46 -29.25 -12.01
C LEU A 860 -13.69 -28.81 -13.46
N VAL A 861 -13.03 -29.46 -14.41
CA VAL A 861 -13.14 -29.18 -15.85
C VAL A 861 -14.55 -29.43 -16.36
N ALA A 862 -15.18 -30.52 -15.93
CA ALA A 862 -16.55 -30.84 -16.28
C ALA A 862 -17.52 -29.76 -15.77
N ASP A 863 -17.35 -29.26 -14.54
CA ASP A 863 -18.18 -28.17 -14.01
C ASP A 863 -18.00 -26.87 -14.78
N ILE A 864 -16.75 -26.46 -15.05
CA ILE A 864 -16.44 -25.26 -15.84
C ILE A 864 -17.14 -25.32 -17.21
N ARG A 865 -16.99 -26.45 -17.92
CA ARG A 865 -17.61 -26.65 -19.25
C ARG A 865 -19.14 -26.69 -19.17
N ARG A 866 -19.70 -27.39 -18.18
CA ARG A 866 -21.15 -27.46 -17.95
C ARG A 866 -21.79 -26.09 -17.78
N ARG A 867 -21.06 -25.14 -17.19
CA ARG A 867 -21.49 -23.75 -16.99
C ARG A 867 -21.29 -22.85 -18.22
N GLY A 868 -20.92 -23.40 -19.38
CA GLY A 868 -20.61 -22.61 -20.57
C GLY A 868 -19.19 -22.03 -20.59
N THR A 869 -18.24 -22.76 -19.98
CA THR A 869 -16.83 -22.40 -19.81
C THR A 869 -16.67 -21.13 -18.98
N LEU A 870 -17.06 -21.24 -17.70
CA LEU A 870 -17.02 -20.15 -16.71
C LEU A 870 -16.32 -20.58 -15.43
N LEU A 871 -15.49 -19.69 -14.88
CA LEU A 871 -15.12 -19.75 -13.48
C LEU A 871 -16.32 -19.33 -12.61
N SER A 872 -16.45 -19.92 -11.43
CA SER A 872 -17.38 -19.47 -10.38
C SER A 872 -16.64 -18.97 -9.12
N THR A 873 -15.32 -18.83 -9.21
CA THR A 873 -14.41 -18.52 -8.11
C THR A 873 -14.46 -17.07 -7.66
N GLY A 874 -14.21 -16.87 -6.37
CA GLY A 874 -13.94 -15.59 -5.74
C GLY A 874 -12.44 -15.34 -5.59
N PHE A 875 -12.06 -14.57 -4.56
CA PHE A 875 -10.68 -14.15 -4.32
C PHE A 875 -9.72 -15.32 -4.07
N LEU A 876 -10.15 -16.38 -3.38
CA LEU A 876 -9.26 -17.45 -2.95
C LEU A 876 -9.11 -18.55 -4.00
N GLY A 877 -10.10 -18.75 -4.86
CA GLY A 877 -10.03 -19.72 -5.96
C GLY A 877 -9.37 -19.17 -7.23
N THR A 878 -9.60 -17.90 -7.56
CA THR A 878 -9.17 -17.30 -8.84
C THR A 878 -7.66 -17.35 -9.09
N PRO A 879 -6.77 -17.01 -8.13
CA PRO A 879 -5.32 -16.93 -8.35
C PRO A 879 -4.69 -18.24 -8.81
N TYR A 880 -5.23 -19.37 -8.33
CA TYR A 880 -4.68 -20.71 -8.55
C TYR A 880 -5.38 -21.47 -9.68
N SER A 881 -6.52 -20.96 -10.15
CA SER A 881 -7.39 -21.64 -11.12
C SER A 881 -6.67 -22.06 -12.41
N LEU A 882 -5.90 -21.15 -13.01
CA LEU A 882 -5.20 -21.40 -14.27
C LEU A 882 -4.00 -22.34 -14.11
N ASP A 883 -3.30 -22.28 -12.96
CA ASP A 883 -2.20 -23.20 -12.64
C ASP A 883 -2.70 -24.64 -12.55
N VAL A 884 -3.77 -24.86 -11.78
CA VAL A 884 -4.37 -26.21 -11.61
C VAL A 884 -4.84 -26.78 -12.96
N LEU A 885 -5.48 -25.97 -13.80
CA LEU A 885 -5.91 -26.41 -15.14
C LEU A 885 -4.73 -26.72 -16.07
N ALA A 886 -3.66 -25.91 -16.01
CA ALA A 886 -2.46 -26.13 -16.81
C ALA A 886 -1.70 -27.39 -16.37
N GLU A 887 -1.60 -27.63 -15.07
CA GLU A 887 -0.97 -28.83 -14.49
C GLU A 887 -1.74 -30.11 -14.81
N ALA A 888 -3.07 -30.04 -14.89
CA ALA A 888 -3.93 -31.12 -15.34
C ALA A 888 -3.96 -31.30 -16.88
N GLY A 889 -3.17 -30.53 -17.63
CA GLY A 889 -3.06 -30.65 -19.09
C GLY A 889 -4.17 -29.96 -19.90
N HIS A 890 -5.10 -29.24 -19.26
CA HIS A 890 -6.22 -28.56 -19.92
C HIS A 890 -5.84 -27.18 -20.48
N HIS A 891 -4.77 -27.12 -21.26
CA HIS A 891 -4.21 -25.89 -21.82
C HIS A 891 -5.23 -25.09 -22.66
N ALA A 892 -6.02 -25.75 -23.51
CA ALA A 892 -7.03 -25.07 -24.31
C ALA A 892 -8.09 -24.36 -23.43
N LEU A 893 -8.48 -24.98 -22.32
CA LEU A 893 -9.44 -24.41 -21.38
C LEU A 893 -8.89 -23.18 -20.67
N VAL A 894 -7.60 -23.16 -20.32
CA VAL A 894 -6.92 -21.96 -19.78
C VAL A 894 -7.11 -20.76 -20.71
N TYR A 895 -6.91 -20.96 -22.02
CA TYR A 895 -7.09 -19.90 -23.00
C TYR A 895 -8.56 -19.59 -23.31
N ASP A 896 -9.47 -20.57 -23.20
CA ASP A 896 -10.90 -20.31 -23.29
C ASP A 896 -11.35 -19.33 -22.21
N LEU A 897 -10.83 -19.47 -20.98
CA LEU A 897 -11.10 -18.57 -19.87
C LEU A 897 -10.40 -17.21 -20.02
N LEU A 898 -9.10 -17.19 -20.36
CA LEU A 898 -8.31 -15.96 -20.49
C LEU A 898 -8.75 -15.06 -21.64
N LEU A 899 -9.21 -15.63 -22.75
CA LEU A 899 -9.61 -14.87 -23.95
C LEU A 899 -11.11 -14.51 -23.96
N ARG A 900 -11.88 -15.02 -23.00
CA ARG A 900 -13.31 -14.73 -22.88
C ARG A 900 -13.55 -13.24 -22.64
N THR A 901 -14.56 -12.70 -23.32
CA THR A 901 -15.02 -11.30 -23.15
C THR A 901 -16.47 -11.19 -22.66
N ALA A 902 -17.24 -12.28 -22.66
CA ALA A 902 -18.58 -12.30 -22.10
C ALA A 902 -18.55 -12.40 -20.57
N TYR A 903 -19.55 -11.83 -19.91
CA TYR A 903 -19.70 -11.93 -18.46
C TYR A 903 -19.82 -13.41 -18.01
N PRO A 904 -19.30 -13.77 -16.83
CA PRO A 904 -18.20 -13.12 -16.10
C PRO A 904 -16.83 -13.47 -16.71
N SER A 905 -15.93 -12.48 -16.86
CA SER A 905 -14.54 -12.69 -17.28
C SER A 905 -13.68 -11.43 -17.11
N TRP A 906 -12.36 -11.58 -17.15
CA TRP A 906 -11.46 -10.42 -17.23
C TRP A 906 -11.67 -9.61 -18.52
N GLY A 907 -11.89 -10.29 -19.65
CA GLY A 907 -12.17 -9.62 -20.92
C GLY A 907 -13.48 -8.85 -20.91
N TYR A 908 -14.45 -9.21 -20.05
CA TYR A 908 -15.67 -8.42 -19.84
C TYR A 908 -15.35 -7.04 -19.25
N MET A 909 -14.52 -6.96 -18.20
CA MET A 909 -14.08 -5.68 -17.63
C MET A 909 -13.41 -4.81 -18.71
N ILE A 910 -12.51 -5.41 -19.49
CA ILE A 910 -11.80 -4.73 -20.58
C ILE A 910 -12.78 -4.25 -21.67
N ALA A 911 -13.77 -5.06 -22.04
CA ALA A 911 -14.81 -4.69 -23.01
C ALA A 911 -15.70 -3.52 -22.53
N ARG A 912 -15.77 -3.30 -21.21
CA ARG A 912 -16.41 -2.14 -20.58
C ARG A 912 -15.44 -0.97 -20.31
N ASN A 913 -14.31 -0.93 -21.02
CA ASN A 913 -13.28 0.11 -20.92
C ASN A 913 -12.59 0.23 -19.56
N ALA A 914 -12.53 -0.85 -18.78
CA ALA A 914 -11.72 -0.88 -17.56
C ALA A 914 -10.25 -0.62 -17.87
N THR A 915 -9.62 0.26 -17.09
CA THR A 915 -8.19 0.59 -17.16
C THR A 915 -7.40 0.09 -15.94
N THR A 916 -8.12 -0.51 -15.00
CA THR A 916 -7.71 -1.12 -13.73
C THR A 916 -8.52 -2.40 -13.56
N ILE A 917 -8.17 -3.22 -12.57
CA ILE A 917 -8.98 -4.39 -12.21
C ILE A 917 -10.10 -3.93 -11.26
N TRP A 918 -11.29 -4.51 -11.40
CA TRP A 918 -12.43 -4.19 -10.54
C TRP A 918 -12.49 -5.14 -9.35
N GLU A 919 -13.11 -4.69 -8.26
CA GLU A 919 -13.38 -5.51 -7.08
C GLU A 919 -14.32 -6.68 -7.41
N ARG A 920 -15.35 -6.41 -8.21
CA ARG A 920 -16.35 -7.39 -8.63
C ARG A 920 -16.27 -7.72 -10.11
N TRP A 921 -16.56 -8.97 -10.45
CA TRP A 921 -16.73 -9.41 -11.85
C TRP A 921 -17.80 -8.60 -12.62
N ASN A 922 -18.80 -8.08 -11.92
CA ASN A 922 -19.93 -7.32 -12.45
C ASN A 922 -19.94 -5.84 -12.01
N GLY A 923 -18.78 -5.22 -11.73
CA GLY A 923 -18.72 -3.89 -11.11
C GLY A 923 -19.56 -2.80 -11.80
N ASP A 924 -19.79 -2.88 -13.12
CA ASP A 924 -20.62 -1.93 -13.86
C ASP A 924 -22.11 -1.96 -13.47
N VAL A 925 -22.65 -3.13 -13.12
CA VAL A 925 -24.07 -3.34 -12.77
C VAL A 925 -24.27 -3.77 -11.31
N GLY A 926 -23.18 -4.06 -10.61
CA GLY A 926 -23.20 -4.42 -9.20
C GLY A 926 -23.66 -3.28 -8.32
N ASP A 927 -24.09 -3.63 -7.12
CA ASP A 927 -24.39 -2.68 -6.04
C ASP A 927 -23.24 -1.68 -5.85
N ARG A 928 -23.55 -0.43 -5.47
CA ARG A 928 -22.56 0.65 -5.33
C ARG A 928 -21.96 0.73 -3.92
N GLU A 929 -22.58 0.12 -2.91
CA GLU A 929 -22.13 0.20 -1.51
C GLU A 929 -20.71 -0.39 -1.31
N MET A 930 -20.37 -1.47 -2.01
CA MET A 930 -19.03 -2.07 -1.98
C MET A 930 -18.61 -2.48 -3.39
N ASN A 931 -18.14 -1.50 -4.17
CA ASN A 931 -17.87 -1.69 -5.60
C ASN A 931 -16.80 -0.73 -6.15
N SER A 932 -15.56 -1.08 -5.85
CA SER A 932 -14.36 -0.42 -6.36
C SER A 932 -14.06 -0.79 -7.81
N PHE A 933 -13.69 0.20 -8.62
CA PHE A 933 -13.18 -0.01 -9.98
C PHE A 933 -11.65 -0.08 -10.02
N ASN A 934 -10.99 -0.18 -8.86
CA ASN A 934 -9.55 -0.27 -8.72
C ASN A 934 -9.13 -1.18 -7.55
N HIS A 935 -9.15 -2.48 -7.81
CA HIS A 935 -8.87 -3.56 -6.86
C HIS A 935 -7.98 -4.60 -7.51
N TYR A 936 -6.80 -4.90 -6.95
CA TYR A 936 -5.83 -5.75 -7.67
C TYR A 936 -6.13 -7.27 -7.57
N ALA A 937 -6.99 -7.73 -6.66
CA ALA A 937 -7.16 -9.15 -6.32
C ALA A 937 -7.43 -10.06 -7.53
N LEU A 938 -8.42 -9.71 -8.36
CA LEU A 938 -8.75 -10.50 -9.56
C LEU A 938 -7.67 -10.41 -10.66
N GLY A 939 -6.70 -9.51 -10.52
CA GLY A 939 -5.52 -9.38 -11.38
C GLY A 939 -4.40 -10.37 -11.04
N ALA A 940 -4.54 -11.17 -9.97
CA ALA A 940 -3.53 -12.13 -9.49
C ALA A 940 -3.02 -13.10 -10.57
N VAL A 941 -3.87 -13.43 -11.55
CA VAL A 941 -3.50 -14.30 -12.69
C VAL A 941 -2.41 -13.70 -13.59
N ALA A 942 -2.04 -12.44 -13.42
CA ALA A 942 -0.86 -11.87 -14.06
C ALA A 942 0.43 -12.63 -13.70
N GLY A 943 0.56 -13.14 -12.48
CA GLY A 943 1.68 -14.00 -12.11
C GLY A 943 1.74 -15.24 -13.00
N PHE A 944 0.59 -15.91 -13.21
CA PHE A 944 0.49 -17.07 -14.10
C PHE A 944 0.96 -16.72 -15.51
N MET A 945 0.63 -15.53 -16.02
CA MET A 945 1.07 -15.11 -17.35
C MET A 945 2.60 -14.95 -17.43
N PHE A 946 3.28 -14.44 -16.40
CA PHE A 946 4.74 -14.41 -16.39
C PHE A 946 5.36 -15.82 -16.33
N ARG A 947 4.89 -16.67 -15.42
CA ARG A 947 5.48 -18.00 -15.22
C ARG A 947 5.17 -18.96 -16.37
N ARG A 948 3.88 -19.06 -16.73
CA ARG A 948 3.33 -20.13 -17.56
C ARG A 948 2.97 -19.70 -18.98
N ILE A 949 2.98 -18.40 -19.31
CA ILE A 949 2.85 -17.94 -20.70
C ILE A 949 4.17 -17.38 -21.22
N ALA A 950 4.81 -16.47 -20.49
CA ALA A 950 6.13 -15.95 -20.86
C ALA A 950 7.26 -16.95 -20.56
N GLY A 951 7.06 -17.90 -19.64
CA GLY A 951 8.04 -18.95 -19.36
C GLY A 951 9.16 -18.52 -18.40
N ILE A 952 8.85 -17.68 -17.40
CA ILE A 952 9.78 -17.28 -16.34
C ILE A 952 9.27 -17.85 -15.01
N ASP A 953 9.39 -19.17 -14.84
CA ASP A 953 8.86 -19.91 -13.67
C ASP A 953 9.98 -20.27 -12.68
N PRO A 954 10.04 -19.70 -11.46
CA PRO A 954 11.13 -19.95 -10.53
C PRO A 954 11.12 -21.40 -10.01
N ILE A 955 12.25 -22.10 -10.16
CA ILE A 955 12.48 -23.41 -9.52
C ILE A 955 13.15 -23.21 -8.16
N GLU A 956 14.15 -22.32 -8.11
CA GLU A 956 14.88 -21.98 -6.89
C GLU A 956 14.65 -20.51 -6.50
N PRO A 957 14.71 -20.17 -5.19
CA PRO A 957 14.57 -18.81 -4.71
C PRO A 957 15.52 -17.81 -5.40
N GLY A 958 15.04 -16.60 -5.70
CA GLY A 958 15.87 -15.55 -6.29
C GLY A 958 16.24 -15.78 -7.76
N PHE A 959 15.64 -16.77 -8.42
CA PHE A 959 15.90 -17.13 -9.82
C PHE A 959 17.36 -17.56 -10.09
N THR A 960 18.01 -18.24 -9.14
CA THR A 960 19.25 -18.99 -9.42
C THR A 960 18.99 -20.13 -10.40
N ARG A 961 17.77 -20.69 -10.37
CA ARG A 961 17.26 -21.63 -11.36
C ARG A 961 15.79 -21.33 -11.67
N PHE A 962 15.44 -21.30 -12.96
CA PHE A 962 14.07 -21.14 -13.42
C PHE A 962 13.74 -22.08 -14.58
N ARG A 963 12.46 -22.18 -14.93
CA ARG A 963 11.93 -23.02 -16.00
C ARG A 963 11.31 -22.17 -17.09
N PHE A 964 11.60 -22.55 -18.33
CA PHE A 964 10.82 -22.16 -19.50
C PHE A 964 9.95 -23.35 -19.93
N ASP A 965 8.68 -23.34 -19.52
CA ASP A 965 7.66 -24.32 -19.96
C ASP A 965 6.30 -23.63 -20.25
N PRO A 966 6.18 -22.85 -21.34
CA PRO A 966 4.93 -22.18 -21.65
C PRO A 966 3.78 -23.14 -21.94
N VAL A 967 2.59 -22.70 -21.54
CA VAL A 967 1.28 -23.23 -21.94
C VAL A 967 0.95 -22.61 -23.30
N TYR A 968 1.06 -23.42 -24.36
CA TYR A 968 0.85 -22.97 -25.74
C TYR A 968 -0.61 -23.11 -26.18
N ASP A 969 -1.11 -22.16 -26.97
CA ASP A 969 -2.40 -22.24 -27.66
C ASP A 969 -2.34 -21.51 -29.01
N PRO A 970 -2.90 -22.07 -30.11
CA PRO A 970 -2.86 -21.46 -31.46
C PRO A 970 -3.38 -20.02 -31.54
N ARG A 971 -4.25 -19.62 -30.60
CA ARG A 971 -4.80 -18.27 -30.50
C ARG A 971 -3.77 -17.28 -29.98
N LEU A 972 -2.69 -17.70 -29.30
CA LEU A 972 -1.61 -16.81 -28.87
C LEU A 972 -0.35 -17.05 -29.73
N PRO A 973 -0.13 -16.27 -30.81
CA PRO A 973 0.96 -16.52 -31.74
C PRO A 973 2.34 -16.08 -31.20
N THR A 974 2.37 -15.16 -30.25
CA THR A 974 3.62 -14.64 -29.67
C THR A 974 3.46 -14.38 -28.17
N GLY A 975 4.53 -14.54 -27.42
CA GLY A 975 4.56 -14.23 -25.99
C GLY A 975 5.99 -14.02 -25.50
N GLY A 976 6.14 -13.43 -24.33
CA GLY A 976 7.45 -13.16 -23.75
C GLY A 976 7.37 -12.15 -22.61
N ALA A 977 8.48 -12.04 -21.87
CA ALA A 977 8.63 -11.07 -20.82
C ALA A 977 10.09 -10.65 -20.64
N ARG A 978 10.28 -9.50 -19.99
CA ARG A 978 11.53 -9.09 -19.36
C ARG A 978 11.29 -9.04 -17.85
N PHE A 979 12.19 -9.60 -17.06
CA PHE A 979 12.10 -9.61 -15.61
C PHE A 979 13.49 -9.36 -14.99
N GLU A 980 13.63 -8.28 -14.23
CA GLU A 980 14.83 -7.96 -13.46
C GLU A 980 14.84 -8.77 -12.16
N SER A 981 15.50 -9.93 -12.15
CA SER A 981 15.64 -10.77 -10.97
C SER A 981 16.83 -10.34 -10.10
N ARG A 982 17.09 -11.05 -8.99
CA ARG A 982 18.27 -10.82 -8.14
C ARG A 982 19.59 -11.24 -8.79
N THR A 983 19.53 -12.14 -9.77
CA THR A 983 20.70 -12.54 -10.57
C THR A 983 20.90 -11.64 -11.80
N GLY A 984 19.86 -10.94 -12.25
CA GLY A 984 19.88 -9.97 -13.35
C GLY A 984 18.68 -10.11 -14.29
N LEU A 985 18.78 -9.54 -15.47
CA LEU A 985 17.71 -9.59 -16.47
C LEU A 985 17.51 -11.03 -16.99
N ILE A 986 16.31 -11.57 -16.78
CA ILE A 986 15.76 -12.72 -17.51
C ILE A 986 14.87 -12.18 -18.61
N ALA A 987 15.09 -12.60 -19.86
CA ALA A 987 14.23 -12.20 -20.97
C ALA A 987 13.82 -13.41 -21.81
N THR A 988 12.54 -13.46 -22.16
CA THR A 988 11.97 -14.47 -23.06
C THR A 988 11.21 -13.77 -24.16
N GLN A 989 11.36 -14.23 -25.39
CA GLN A 989 10.52 -13.82 -26.51
C GLN A 989 10.33 -15.00 -27.43
N TRP A 990 9.11 -15.49 -27.54
CA TRP A 990 8.76 -16.63 -28.38
C TRP A 990 7.68 -16.30 -29.40
N SER A 991 7.71 -17.04 -30.50
CA SER A 991 6.72 -16.97 -31.58
C SER A 991 6.39 -18.35 -32.11
N ARG A 992 5.14 -18.50 -32.57
CA ARG A 992 4.60 -19.71 -33.18
C ARG A 992 4.15 -19.37 -34.59
N GLU A 993 4.73 -20.09 -35.55
CA GLU A 993 4.33 -20.09 -36.96
C GLU A 993 3.80 -21.49 -37.31
N LYS A 994 3.16 -21.64 -38.48
CA LYS A 994 2.65 -22.95 -38.90
C LYS A 994 3.79 -23.99 -38.93
N GLY A 995 3.77 -24.92 -37.98
CA GLY A 995 4.75 -25.99 -37.84
C GLY A 995 6.13 -25.55 -37.34
N ALA A 996 6.30 -24.32 -36.84
CA ALA A 996 7.58 -23.85 -36.30
C ALA A 996 7.41 -23.07 -35.00
N PHE A 997 8.43 -23.13 -34.14
CA PHE A 997 8.54 -22.37 -32.90
C PHE A 997 9.89 -21.67 -32.85
N SER A 998 9.92 -20.40 -32.46
CA SER A 998 11.17 -19.66 -32.24
C SER A 998 11.20 -19.07 -30.85
N LEU A 999 12.37 -19.05 -30.21
CA LEU A 999 12.61 -18.49 -28.89
C LEU A 999 13.94 -17.73 -28.87
N ASP A 1000 13.90 -16.46 -28.49
CA ASP A 1000 15.04 -15.72 -27.97
C ASP A 1000 14.97 -15.74 -26.43
N LEU A 1001 16.07 -16.17 -25.79
CA LEU A 1001 16.16 -16.39 -24.35
C LEU A 1001 17.46 -15.77 -23.81
N SER A 1002 17.34 -14.89 -22.81
CA SER A 1002 18.46 -14.33 -22.06
C SER A 1002 18.41 -14.83 -20.62
N ILE A 1003 19.52 -15.41 -20.17
CA ILE A 1003 19.72 -15.93 -18.82
C ILE A 1003 20.85 -15.11 -18.17
N PRO A 1004 20.63 -14.45 -17.02
CA PRO A 1004 21.66 -13.62 -16.42
C PRO A 1004 22.81 -14.48 -15.87
N ALA A 1005 23.99 -13.87 -15.68
CA ALA A 1005 25.12 -14.57 -15.07
C ALA A 1005 24.73 -15.17 -13.72
N ASN A 1006 25.33 -16.30 -13.37
CA ASN A 1006 25.07 -16.99 -12.10
C ASN A 1006 23.65 -17.62 -11.97
N ALA A 1007 22.83 -17.59 -13.03
CA ALA A 1007 21.55 -18.29 -13.11
C ALA A 1007 21.56 -19.43 -14.14
N ARG A 1008 20.59 -20.34 -14.02
CA ARG A 1008 20.37 -21.47 -14.93
C ARG A 1008 18.91 -21.60 -15.34
N CYS A 1009 18.66 -22.12 -16.53
CA CYS A 1009 17.32 -22.38 -17.06
C CYS A 1009 17.11 -23.85 -17.40
N GLU A 1010 16.04 -24.44 -16.87
CA GLU A 1010 15.44 -25.67 -17.38
C GLU A 1010 14.53 -25.33 -18.56
N LEU A 1011 15.00 -25.58 -19.78
CA LEU A 1011 14.30 -25.22 -21.01
C LEU A 1011 13.55 -26.43 -21.58
N LEU A 1012 12.23 -26.34 -21.73
CA LEU A 1012 11.39 -27.35 -22.38
C LEU A 1012 10.90 -26.84 -23.74
N LEU A 1013 11.39 -27.46 -24.82
CA LEU A 1013 11.02 -27.09 -26.19
C LEU A 1013 9.93 -28.03 -26.75
N PRO A 1014 8.98 -27.52 -27.55
CA PRO A 1014 7.91 -28.29 -28.20
C PRO A 1014 8.44 -29.15 -29.36
N ALA A 1015 9.29 -30.14 -29.04
CA ALA A 1015 9.98 -31.01 -29.99
C ALA A 1015 10.03 -32.45 -29.45
N ARG A 1016 9.92 -33.45 -30.32
CA ARG A 1016 10.08 -34.86 -29.95
C ARG A 1016 11.53 -35.31 -29.94
N THR A 1017 12.35 -34.71 -30.81
CA THR A 1017 13.76 -35.08 -30.96
C THR A 1017 14.65 -33.85 -31.13
N THR A 1018 15.93 -33.98 -30.78
CA THR A 1018 16.93 -32.90 -30.97
C THR A 1018 17.16 -32.55 -32.43
N ALA A 1019 16.86 -33.45 -33.37
CA ALA A 1019 16.98 -33.21 -34.81
C ALA A 1019 16.04 -32.11 -35.33
N GLN A 1020 14.95 -31.83 -34.61
CA GLN A 1020 14.01 -30.76 -34.93
C GLN A 1020 14.50 -29.38 -34.48
N ILE A 1021 15.57 -29.31 -33.69
CA ILE A 1021 15.97 -28.10 -32.97
C ILE A 1021 17.23 -27.51 -33.60
N ARG A 1022 17.19 -26.20 -33.84
CA ARG A 1022 18.35 -25.39 -34.19
C ARG A 1022 18.66 -24.40 -33.08
N GLU A 1023 19.92 -24.31 -32.69
CA GLU A 1023 20.47 -23.28 -31.81
C GLU A 1023 21.35 -22.34 -32.66
N GLY A 1024 21.00 -21.05 -32.73
CA GLY A 1024 21.74 -20.09 -33.57
C GLY A 1024 21.84 -20.50 -35.04
N GLY A 1025 20.82 -21.19 -35.56
CA GLY A 1025 20.76 -21.72 -36.93
C GLY A 1025 21.44 -23.08 -37.15
N ARG A 1026 22.17 -23.61 -36.17
CA ARG A 1026 22.87 -24.90 -36.26
C ARG A 1026 22.06 -26.02 -35.60
N PRO A 1027 22.04 -27.26 -36.13
CA PRO A 1027 21.37 -28.38 -35.48
C PRO A 1027 21.87 -28.59 -34.04
N LEU A 1028 20.96 -28.83 -33.11
CA LEU A 1028 21.30 -29.09 -31.71
C LEU A 1028 22.01 -30.45 -31.59
N ARG A 1029 23.18 -30.46 -30.95
CA ARG A 1029 23.93 -31.70 -30.71
C ARG A 1029 23.24 -32.55 -29.63
N ARG A 1030 23.26 -33.88 -29.79
CA ARG A 1030 22.56 -34.83 -28.89
C ARG A 1030 23.10 -34.83 -27.45
N ASP A 1031 24.39 -34.61 -27.28
CA ASP A 1031 25.09 -34.54 -25.98
C ASP A 1031 24.67 -33.34 -25.11
N LYS A 1032 24.06 -32.30 -25.72
CA LYS A 1032 23.53 -31.14 -25.00
C LYS A 1032 22.12 -31.35 -24.43
N ALA A 1033 21.44 -32.44 -24.77
CA ALA A 1033 20.11 -32.73 -24.28
C ALA A 1033 20.17 -33.69 -23.08
N MET A 1034 19.58 -33.28 -21.96
CA MET A 1034 19.25 -34.23 -20.90
C MET A 1034 18.06 -35.05 -21.42
N ALA A 1035 18.09 -36.37 -21.24
CA ALA A 1035 17.13 -37.32 -21.81
C ALA A 1035 15.66 -36.82 -21.88
N SER A 1036 14.93 -37.21 -22.95
CA SER A 1036 13.51 -36.90 -23.10
C SER A 1036 12.75 -37.27 -21.83
N THR A 1037 11.97 -36.34 -21.28
CA THR A 1037 11.16 -36.63 -20.09
C THR A 1037 10.16 -37.75 -20.39
N ASN A 1038 9.88 -38.60 -19.40
CA ASN A 1038 8.93 -39.72 -19.46
C ASN A 1038 7.50 -39.22 -19.78
N ALA A 1039 7.27 -39.01 -21.06
CA ALA A 1039 6.01 -38.80 -21.79
C ALA A 1039 6.28 -38.62 -23.30
N GLY A 1040 7.55 -38.45 -23.74
CA GLY A 1040 7.92 -38.54 -25.17
C GLY A 1040 7.61 -37.31 -26.04
N GLU A 1041 7.18 -36.18 -25.46
CA GLU A 1041 6.61 -35.06 -26.23
C GLU A 1041 7.46 -33.77 -26.27
N ARG A 1042 8.41 -33.57 -25.35
CA ARG A 1042 9.27 -32.37 -25.31
C ARG A 1042 10.75 -32.72 -25.13
N VAL A 1043 11.64 -31.88 -25.67
CA VAL A 1043 13.08 -31.95 -25.41
C VAL A 1043 13.43 -30.99 -24.27
N ARG A 1044 14.14 -31.51 -23.26
CA ARG A 1044 14.60 -30.77 -22.08
C ARG A 1044 16.09 -30.43 -22.21
N LEU A 1045 16.44 -29.17 -21.97
CA LEU A 1045 17.81 -28.66 -21.90
C LEU A 1045 18.06 -28.00 -20.54
N ASP A 1046 19.30 -28.06 -20.06
CA ASP A 1046 19.75 -27.37 -18.84
C ASP A 1046 20.83 -26.36 -19.24
N LEU A 1047 20.44 -25.10 -19.33
CA LEU A 1047 21.28 -24.01 -19.84
C LEU A 1047 21.87 -23.21 -18.68
N GLY A 1048 23.14 -22.82 -18.79
CA GLY A 1048 23.70 -21.75 -17.97
C GLY A 1048 23.36 -20.37 -18.52
N SER A 1049 24.09 -19.36 -18.06
CA SER A 1049 23.86 -17.96 -18.44
C SER A 1049 24.21 -17.64 -19.89
N GLY A 1050 23.63 -16.56 -20.41
CA GLY A 1050 23.89 -15.99 -21.72
C GLY A 1050 22.65 -15.89 -22.61
N ASP A 1051 22.88 -15.46 -23.85
CA ASP A 1051 21.83 -15.28 -24.86
C ASP A 1051 21.76 -16.46 -25.81
N TYR A 1052 20.56 -16.98 -26.01
CA TYR A 1052 20.26 -18.15 -26.83
C TYR A 1052 19.14 -17.85 -27.82
N ARG A 1053 19.24 -18.44 -29.02
CA ARG A 1053 18.20 -18.41 -30.05
C ARG A 1053 17.89 -19.84 -30.48
N PHE A 1054 16.67 -20.28 -30.23
CA PHE A 1054 16.19 -21.59 -30.64
C PHE A 1054 15.15 -21.48 -31.75
N ARG A 1055 15.19 -22.43 -32.69
CA ARG A 1055 14.12 -22.68 -33.65
C ARG A 1055 13.80 -24.17 -33.66
N VAL A 1056 12.54 -24.52 -33.50
CA VAL A 1056 12.03 -25.88 -33.64
C VAL A 1056 11.27 -26.00 -34.96
N GLU A 1057 11.71 -26.90 -35.81
CA GLU A 1057 11.03 -27.29 -37.05
C GLU A 1057 10.08 -28.45 -36.78
N ARG A 1058 8.89 -28.41 -37.40
CA ARG A 1058 7.80 -29.38 -37.13
C ARG A 1058 7.48 -29.45 -35.64
N ALA A 1059 7.32 -28.27 -35.02
CA ALA A 1059 7.07 -28.15 -33.59
C ALA A 1059 5.82 -28.92 -33.18
N ASP A 1060 5.92 -29.67 -32.09
CA ASP A 1060 4.83 -30.45 -31.54
C ASP A 1060 4.29 -29.78 -30.27
N PHE A 1061 3.02 -29.40 -30.34
CA PHE A 1061 2.32 -28.72 -29.26
C PHE A 1061 1.27 -29.60 -28.59
N THR A 1062 1.12 -30.87 -28.99
CA THR A 1062 0.21 -31.81 -28.31
C THR A 1062 0.77 -32.15 -26.94
N ARG A 1063 -0.12 -32.19 -25.95
CA ARG A 1063 0.11 -32.62 -24.57
C ARG A 1063 -1.06 -33.48 -24.14
#